data_AF-A0A8S1H900-F1
#
_entry.id   AF-A0A8S1H900-F1
#
_cell.length_a   1.000
_cell.length_b   1.000
_cell.length_c   1.000
_cell.angle_alpha   90.00
_cell.angle_beta   90.00
_cell.angle_gamma   90.00
#
_symmetry.space_group_name_H-M   'P 1'
#
loop_
_entity.id
_entity.type
_entity.pdbx_description
1 polymer ?
#
loop_
_entity_poly.entity_id
_entity_poly.type
_entity_poly.pdbx_seq_one_letter_code
_entity_poly.pdbx_strand_id
1 'polypeptide(L)'
;MSSKLKEPAADLLKILQKWAGGSVRFEKHPKVKGRLNVVLDRPDKGNCLSGAMMCELGRGVEHLESREHGVVVLSGKGSSFCTGADLGLIKDISDASLGGPMFDFMSSVLQKLNVSPAISVAHIRGHCLGGATEICSAVDIRVAHVDSKIGFLQSRLGIIPSWGGAYYLEAILGRSKALHVMSSASVLSAEDAFKLGWLDFVYREEAEAEQYINGMCRTDPGLTQAQKEMLNAVKHSHEAQKEVLNRVWKSSIHKKALEKQLAAEIPNRKVKRPPLVMRWDLVERRAAKSFAALGRLITDHPVPFLVFPVLFTAAMGVGMLHLNSLTDAVYLFTPVGAQSKMERLAVHEKWPLTSDNYIPGRAVTQSREIQVTALAKNDGNILETRYAEAVYRLDKFIQTRIRILHDGRYYGYKDLCLQYKGGGCSSSKHVHILSDFYNHGFNITYPYFRFGTEGGYLGSSLGGVSLMKNENGTEILASAHAWFMVYHLKFHPEELSYISGQWENEMVRQLRDYPEDPYISITYFHSQTLADELKRNADTLIPRFVVAFTLLVVFSMACSMSFIDKTFYIDWVLSKPILSILGVISAGMAILTGIGSLALLGMPYNDIVGVMPFLVVAVGTDNMFLMVSAVRRTSRTLPAKERMSECLSDAAVSILITSSTDVLSFGVGTITTIPAVQIFCIYTGVSIFFTFIYQITFFSACLAVYTKFEEQGRNSAFVVATVNESKKDSVSLISRLFNLGSAPKSKAAHDIKEPATARFFGEWYAPVLMNPIVRALAMIWFVIYLVFAGYGCSKIKEGLEPVNLLVQDSYAIPHYRLLEKYFWKYGAQLQIVVNNAPDFREPSTRDRIHAMVGDFATSRHAIGLESVDFWLFDMERYYMDQLQMPVIDTAFYGLLGHFLASKHNNPLAEDLYWGKDENGTDVVESFRFVIGMRDIVTTMEQTDATLSFREIASRWPEYNVTTFMPLWLFTDQYVLIIPNTVQNIIIALMVMILIALVLIPQPMCSIWVALACASIDFGVVGYMTLWGVNLDAISMITIIMSIGFSVDYSAHITYGYVVSTADTPSDRVRDALSALGWPLFQGALSTIIAVIVLADIPAYMMVTFFKTVVLAISLGLLHGLVFLPVLLSLFVRGCCIMTVDHDKKEKSREVYVIEKGMRISDVSSSTGYETGSSVTTSSPIGSAPRFEFVDDSPIVHNRSRSVIKSPEHID
;
A
#
# COMPACT_ATOMS: atom_id res chain seq x y z
N MET A 1 57.88 38.22 8.35
CA MET A 1 59.31 38.62 8.27
C MET A 1 59.68 38.82 6.80
N SER A 2 60.47 39.83 6.46
CA SER A 2 61.05 39.98 5.11
C SER A 2 62.22 39.01 4.96
N SER A 3 61.99 37.81 4.44
CA SER A 3 63.07 36.90 4.02
C SER A 3 63.72 37.46 2.75
N LYS A 4 64.78 38.27 2.91
CA LYS A 4 65.65 38.63 1.77
C LYS A 4 66.14 37.32 1.12
N LEU A 5 66.21 37.31 -0.21
CA LEU A 5 66.76 36.17 -0.93
C LEU A 5 68.23 36.02 -0.48
N LYS A 6 68.64 34.80 -0.12
CA LYS A 6 70.06 34.56 0.14
C LYS A 6 70.76 34.57 -1.21
N GLU A 7 71.75 35.46 -1.41
CA GLU A 7 72.60 35.34 -2.59
C GLU A 7 73.45 34.06 -2.48
N PRO A 8 73.70 33.34 -3.59
CA PRO A 8 74.55 32.16 -3.56
C PRO A 8 75.98 32.57 -3.17
N ALA A 9 76.59 31.81 -2.26
CA ALA A 9 77.97 32.06 -1.82
C ALA A 9 78.93 32.13 -3.03
N ALA A 10 79.96 32.97 -2.96
CA ALA A 10 80.79 33.32 -4.14
C ALA A 10 81.37 32.10 -4.88
N ASP A 11 81.73 31.03 -4.17
CA ASP A 11 82.26 29.80 -4.78
C ASP A 11 81.16 28.91 -5.39
N LEU A 12 79.97 28.88 -4.77
CA LEU A 12 78.79 28.26 -5.38
C LEU A 12 78.37 29.02 -6.64
N LEU A 13 78.37 30.36 -6.63
CA LEU A 13 77.99 31.19 -7.77
C LEU A 13 78.89 30.93 -8.99
N LYS A 14 80.21 30.75 -8.81
CA LYS A 14 81.14 30.35 -9.89
C LYS A 14 80.72 29.02 -10.53
N ILE A 15 80.34 28.03 -9.72
CA ILE A 15 79.91 26.71 -10.20
C ILE A 15 78.53 26.80 -10.89
N LEU A 16 77.59 27.57 -10.34
CA LEU A 16 76.29 27.81 -10.98
C LEU A 16 76.44 28.50 -12.34
N GLN A 17 77.35 29.47 -12.46
CA GLN A 17 77.65 30.16 -13.73
C GLN A 17 78.39 29.26 -14.74
N LYS A 18 79.21 28.31 -14.30
CA LYS A 18 79.87 27.30 -15.16
C LYS A 18 78.84 26.45 -15.92
N TRP A 19 77.72 26.12 -15.28
CA TRP A 19 76.62 25.35 -15.88
C TRP A 19 75.59 26.28 -16.54
N ALA A 20 75.99 26.92 -17.63
CA ALA A 20 75.12 27.72 -18.49
C ALA A 20 74.36 26.84 -19.50
N GLY A 21 73.02 26.94 -19.53
CA GLY A 21 72.20 26.26 -20.54
C GLY A 21 70.72 26.20 -20.15
N GLY A 22 69.83 26.46 -21.11
CA GLY A 22 68.41 26.71 -20.85
C GLY A 22 68.15 28.10 -20.26
N SER A 23 66.88 28.45 -20.08
CA SER A 23 66.45 29.73 -19.48
C SER A 23 65.13 29.60 -18.71
N VAL A 24 64.86 30.51 -17.78
CA VAL A 24 63.57 30.65 -17.08
C VAL A 24 62.88 31.93 -17.51
N ARG A 25 61.79 31.82 -18.27
CA ARG A 25 61.09 32.97 -18.85
C ARG A 25 59.88 33.37 -18.02
N PHE A 26 59.74 34.67 -17.80
CA PHE A 26 58.62 35.29 -17.08
C PHE A 26 57.77 36.08 -18.09
N GLU A 27 56.65 35.51 -18.52
CA GLU A 27 55.84 36.01 -19.64
C GLU A 27 54.40 36.30 -19.19
N LYS A 28 53.89 37.52 -19.42
CA LYS A 28 52.49 37.86 -19.09
C LYS A 28 51.54 37.14 -20.04
N HIS A 29 50.48 36.52 -19.53
CA HIS A 29 49.58 35.72 -20.36
C HIS A 29 48.83 36.60 -21.38
N PRO A 30 48.89 36.30 -22.70
CA PRO A 30 48.48 37.25 -23.75
C PRO A 30 46.99 37.60 -23.76
N LYS A 31 46.14 36.76 -23.14
CA LYS A 31 44.67 36.93 -23.13
C LYS A 31 44.06 37.09 -21.73
N VAL A 32 44.83 36.88 -20.66
CA VAL A 32 44.28 36.79 -19.29
C VAL A 32 45.02 37.77 -18.39
N LYS A 33 44.34 38.87 -18.03
CA LYS A 33 44.90 39.91 -17.17
C LYS A 33 45.20 39.32 -15.78
N GLY A 34 46.33 39.71 -15.20
CA GLY A 34 46.75 39.27 -13.86
C GLY A 34 47.37 37.88 -13.77
N ARG A 35 47.56 37.16 -14.89
CA ARG A 35 48.29 35.88 -14.95
C ARG A 35 49.71 36.08 -15.50
N LEU A 36 50.69 35.57 -14.76
CA LEU A 36 52.09 35.45 -15.18
C LEU A 36 52.43 33.98 -15.42
N ASN A 37 53.03 33.65 -16.55
CA ASN A 37 53.57 32.32 -16.82
C ASN A 37 55.08 32.33 -16.54
N VAL A 38 55.56 31.31 -15.83
CA VAL A 38 56.98 31.05 -15.57
C VAL A 38 57.33 29.75 -16.29
N VAL A 39 58.10 29.86 -17.37
CA VAL A 39 58.38 28.75 -18.29
C VAL A 39 59.83 28.32 -18.16
N LEU A 40 60.05 27.06 -17.77
CA LEU A 40 61.35 26.41 -17.85
C LEU A 40 61.60 26.00 -19.31
N ASP A 41 62.59 26.62 -19.95
CA ASP A 41 62.93 26.44 -21.37
C ASP A 41 64.33 25.81 -21.52
N ARG A 42 64.36 24.47 -21.43
CA ARG A 42 65.48 23.59 -21.81
C ARG A 42 64.95 22.21 -22.27
N PRO A 43 64.04 22.16 -23.26
CA PRO A 43 63.27 20.96 -23.61
C PRO A 43 64.15 19.79 -24.08
N ASP A 44 65.30 20.09 -24.67
CA ASP A 44 66.32 19.16 -25.14
C ASP A 44 66.89 18.25 -24.03
N LYS A 45 66.85 18.70 -22.77
CA LYS A 45 67.21 17.89 -21.59
C LYS A 45 66.04 17.66 -20.62
N GLY A 46 64.80 17.72 -21.12
CA GLY A 46 63.61 17.54 -20.28
C GLY A 46 63.45 18.63 -19.21
N ASN A 47 63.89 19.85 -19.53
CA ASN A 47 63.87 21.03 -18.65
C ASN A 47 64.70 20.90 -17.35
N CYS A 48 65.76 20.06 -17.33
CA CYS A 48 66.62 19.96 -16.16
C CYS A 48 67.32 21.29 -15.84
N LEU A 49 67.25 21.68 -14.56
CA LEU A 49 67.73 22.96 -14.08
C LEU A 49 69.26 23.00 -14.09
N SER A 50 69.79 23.89 -14.93
CA SER A 50 71.18 24.31 -14.90
C SER A 50 71.43 25.34 -13.80
N GLY A 51 72.69 25.62 -13.47
CA GLY A 51 73.02 26.63 -12.46
C GLY A 51 72.61 28.04 -12.87
N ALA A 52 72.65 28.35 -14.17
CA ALA A 52 72.10 29.59 -14.72
C ALA A 52 70.57 29.67 -14.51
N MET A 53 69.82 28.62 -14.82
CA MET A 53 68.36 28.59 -14.62
C MET A 53 67.96 28.73 -13.15
N MET A 54 68.74 28.18 -12.22
CA MET A 54 68.51 28.36 -10.77
C MET A 54 68.68 29.83 -10.35
N CYS A 55 69.73 30.50 -10.84
CA CYS A 55 69.94 31.94 -10.62
C CYS A 55 68.83 32.80 -11.24
N GLU A 56 68.36 32.46 -12.44
CA GLU A 56 67.24 33.16 -13.11
C GLU A 56 65.92 32.98 -12.37
N LEU A 57 65.60 31.76 -11.92
CA LEU A 57 64.44 31.49 -11.10
C LEU A 57 64.48 32.30 -9.80
N GLY A 58 65.63 32.35 -9.11
CA GLY A 58 65.82 33.13 -7.89
C GLY A 58 65.52 34.63 -8.09
N ARG A 59 66.14 35.25 -9.10
CA ARG A 59 65.90 36.68 -9.45
C ARG A 59 64.46 36.95 -9.87
N GLY A 60 63.86 36.05 -10.64
CA GLY A 60 62.48 36.21 -11.13
C GLY A 60 61.43 36.02 -10.03
N VAL A 61 61.71 35.18 -9.03
CA VAL A 61 60.85 35.05 -7.84
C VAL A 61 60.80 36.35 -7.02
N GLU A 62 61.86 37.17 -7.00
CA GLU A 62 61.80 38.49 -6.36
C GLU A 62 60.81 39.44 -7.05
N HIS A 63 60.64 39.32 -8.36
CA HIS A 63 59.66 40.12 -9.11
C HIS A 63 58.21 39.73 -8.78
N LEU A 64 57.98 38.55 -8.16
CA LEU A 64 56.65 38.14 -7.68
C LEU A 64 56.22 38.87 -6.40
N GLU A 65 57.10 39.65 -5.77
CA GLU A 65 56.73 40.60 -4.72
C GLU A 65 55.96 41.80 -5.28
N SER A 66 56.08 42.07 -6.59
CA SER A 66 55.26 43.08 -7.26
C SER A 66 53.80 42.65 -7.32
N ARG A 67 52.91 43.49 -6.79
CA ARG A 67 51.46 43.21 -6.71
C ARG A 67 50.72 43.26 -8.06
N GLU A 68 51.43 43.16 -9.19
CA GLU A 68 50.84 43.27 -10.54
C GLU A 68 50.06 42.00 -10.96
N HIS A 69 50.36 40.85 -10.35
CA HIS A 69 49.84 39.54 -10.78
C HIS A 69 49.13 38.81 -9.63
N GLY A 70 47.96 38.24 -9.92
CA GLY A 70 47.14 37.50 -8.95
C GLY A 70 47.44 36.01 -8.96
N VAL A 71 47.83 35.47 -10.12
CA VAL A 71 48.14 34.04 -10.32
C VAL A 71 49.44 33.90 -11.12
N VAL A 72 50.31 33.00 -10.69
CA VAL A 72 51.60 32.68 -11.30
C VAL A 72 51.62 31.21 -11.65
N VAL A 73 51.85 30.86 -12.91
CA VAL A 73 51.78 29.48 -13.41
C VAL A 73 53.16 29.00 -13.83
N LEU A 74 53.75 28.08 -13.07
CA LEU A 74 55.01 27.42 -13.40
C LEU A 74 54.74 26.27 -14.37
N SER A 75 55.52 26.17 -15.44
CA SER A 75 55.39 25.12 -16.46
C SER A 75 56.73 24.80 -17.12
N GLY A 76 56.85 23.60 -17.69
CA GLY A 76 57.98 23.22 -18.54
C GLY A 76 57.60 23.28 -20.02
N LYS A 77 58.50 23.77 -20.86
CA LYS A 77 58.29 23.79 -22.32
C LYS A 77 58.47 22.39 -22.92
N GLY A 78 57.59 22.00 -23.83
CA GLY A 78 57.66 20.69 -24.49
C GLY A 78 56.98 19.56 -23.69
N SER A 79 57.58 18.37 -23.70
CA SER A 79 56.91 17.14 -23.23
C SER A 79 57.07 16.81 -21.74
N SER A 80 57.91 17.54 -21.00
CA SER A 80 58.20 17.28 -19.59
C SER A 80 58.28 18.57 -18.79
N PHE A 81 57.76 18.58 -17.57
CA PHE A 81 57.81 19.74 -16.67
C PHE A 81 59.25 20.08 -16.28
N CYS A 82 59.93 19.14 -15.62
CA CYS A 82 61.35 19.21 -15.27
C CYS A 82 61.82 17.85 -14.72
N THR A 83 62.96 17.36 -15.22
CA THR A 83 63.57 16.09 -14.80
C THR A 83 64.46 16.21 -13.55
N GLY A 84 64.62 17.40 -12.98
CA GLY A 84 65.40 17.68 -11.77
C GLY A 84 66.56 18.65 -12.03
N ALA A 85 67.62 18.55 -11.23
CA ALA A 85 68.86 19.30 -11.44
C ALA A 85 69.70 18.65 -12.56
N ASP A 86 70.53 19.44 -13.25
CA ASP A 86 71.54 18.91 -14.18
C ASP A 86 72.54 18.04 -13.40
N LEU A 87 72.64 16.75 -13.75
CA LEU A 87 73.51 15.80 -13.03
C LEU A 87 74.99 16.18 -13.11
N GLY A 88 75.40 16.93 -14.14
CA GLY A 88 76.75 17.50 -14.23
C GLY A 88 77.01 18.55 -13.15
N LEU A 89 76.01 19.42 -12.88
CA LEU A 89 76.07 20.36 -11.77
C LEU A 89 76.13 19.63 -10.42
N ILE A 90 75.30 18.60 -10.22
CA ILE A 90 75.31 17.79 -8.98
C ILE A 90 76.68 17.17 -8.72
N LYS A 91 77.36 16.66 -9.76
CA LYS A 91 78.72 16.13 -9.66
C LYS A 91 79.73 17.20 -9.21
N ASP A 92 79.65 18.41 -9.75
CA ASP A 92 80.54 19.52 -9.39
C ASP A 92 80.30 20.08 -7.99
N ILE A 93 79.09 19.93 -7.42
CA ILE A 93 78.74 20.36 -6.05
C ILE A 93 78.73 19.22 -5.02
N SER A 94 79.30 18.05 -5.35
CA SER A 94 79.31 16.87 -4.47
C SER A 94 80.24 16.98 -3.24
N ASP A 95 80.90 18.12 -3.06
CA ASP A 95 81.66 18.45 -1.84
C ASP A 95 80.72 18.87 -0.69
N ALA A 96 80.99 18.36 0.51
CA ALA A 96 80.26 18.69 1.73
C ALA A 96 80.26 20.20 2.05
N SER A 97 81.28 20.94 1.59
CA SER A 97 81.36 22.39 1.76
C SER A 97 80.28 23.18 0.99
N LEU A 98 79.75 22.63 -0.12
CA LEU A 98 78.84 23.31 -1.04
C LEU A 98 77.36 22.91 -0.85
N GLY A 99 77.09 21.76 -0.24
CA GLY A 99 75.72 21.29 0.02
C GLY A 99 74.90 22.26 0.90
N GLY A 100 75.52 22.81 1.95
CA GLY A 100 74.90 23.81 2.83
C GLY A 100 74.53 25.10 2.09
N PRO A 101 75.47 25.79 1.42
CA PRO A 101 75.19 26.95 0.56
C PRO A 101 74.12 26.69 -0.51
N MET A 102 74.09 25.49 -1.10
CA MET A 102 73.08 25.14 -2.11
C MET A 102 71.68 24.98 -1.51
N PHE A 103 71.57 24.34 -0.34
CA PHE A 103 70.32 24.29 0.43
C PHE A 103 69.86 25.71 0.79
N ASP A 104 70.75 26.55 1.31
CA ASP A 104 70.46 27.91 1.72
C ASP A 104 69.94 28.78 0.57
N PHE A 105 70.57 28.69 -0.60
CA PHE A 105 70.13 29.38 -1.81
C PHE A 105 68.73 28.89 -2.25
N MET A 106 68.60 27.61 -2.59
CA MET A 106 67.36 27.09 -3.18
C MET A 106 66.18 27.08 -2.21
N SER A 107 66.39 26.79 -0.93
CA SER A 107 65.31 26.88 0.06
C SER A 107 64.78 28.30 0.23
N SER A 108 65.64 29.33 0.10
CA SER A 108 65.20 30.73 0.11
C SER A 108 64.40 31.10 -1.15
N VAL A 109 64.74 30.53 -2.32
CA VAL A 109 63.95 30.65 -3.56
C VAL A 109 62.56 30.01 -3.39
N LEU A 110 62.51 28.76 -2.90
CA LEU A 110 61.24 28.05 -2.66
C LEU A 110 60.38 28.74 -1.60
N GLN A 111 60.99 29.25 -0.53
CA GLN A 111 60.31 30.01 0.51
C GLN A 111 59.70 31.29 -0.05
N LYS A 112 60.47 32.10 -0.81
CA LYS A 112 59.92 33.31 -1.47
C LYS A 112 58.77 32.97 -2.42
N LEU A 113 58.87 31.89 -3.19
CA LEU A 113 57.79 31.45 -4.08
C LEU A 113 56.52 31.12 -3.28
N ASN A 114 56.64 30.34 -2.20
CA ASN A 114 55.51 29.96 -1.35
C ASN A 114 54.85 31.18 -0.70
N VAL A 115 55.62 32.10 -0.10
CA VAL A 115 55.07 33.26 0.62
C VAL A 115 54.70 34.45 -0.28
N SER A 116 54.94 34.36 -1.60
CA SER A 116 54.61 35.42 -2.55
C SER A 116 53.12 35.81 -2.50
N PRO A 117 52.74 37.08 -2.75
CA PRO A 117 51.35 37.51 -2.73
C PRO A 117 50.46 36.80 -3.76
N ALA A 118 51.01 36.41 -4.91
CA ALA A 118 50.28 35.72 -5.96
C ALA A 118 50.04 34.24 -5.63
N ILE A 119 48.93 33.68 -6.10
CA ILE A 119 48.67 32.24 -6.02
C ILE A 119 49.54 31.53 -7.07
N SER A 120 50.41 30.64 -6.61
CA SER A 120 51.35 29.89 -7.42
C SER A 120 50.77 28.52 -7.79
N VAL A 121 50.82 28.20 -9.09
CA VAL A 121 50.26 26.97 -9.65
C VAL A 121 51.34 26.23 -10.44
N ALA A 122 51.62 24.98 -10.11
CA ALA A 122 52.45 24.11 -10.94
C ALA A 122 51.57 23.42 -11.99
N HIS A 123 51.81 23.72 -13.26
CA HIS A 123 51.16 23.10 -14.40
C HIS A 123 52.07 22.02 -14.99
N ILE A 124 51.82 20.77 -14.58
CA ILE A 124 52.69 19.62 -14.75
C ILE A 124 52.27 18.78 -15.95
N ARG A 125 53.21 18.49 -16.85
CA ARG A 125 53.03 17.58 -17.98
C ARG A 125 54.25 16.68 -18.09
N GLY A 126 54.05 15.39 -18.35
CA GLY A 126 55.14 14.42 -18.45
C GLY A 126 55.96 14.30 -17.16
N HIS A 127 57.29 14.36 -17.26
CA HIS A 127 58.17 14.12 -16.11
C HIS A 127 58.28 15.33 -15.16
N CYS A 128 58.03 15.08 -13.87
CA CYS A 128 58.31 15.97 -12.75
C CYS A 128 59.09 15.18 -11.69
N LEU A 129 60.42 15.24 -11.75
CA LEU A 129 61.30 14.33 -10.99
C LEU A 129 62.35 15.10 -10.16
N GLY A 130 62.74 14.51 -9.01
CA GLY A 130 63.81 15.01 -8.16
C GLY A 130 63.57 16.45 -7.68
N GLY A 131 64.51 17.36 -7.92
CA GLY A 131 64.36 18.78 -7.54
C GLY A 131 63.11 19.47 -8.11
N ALA A 132 62.54 18.95 -9.20
CA ALA A 132 61.26 19.46 -9.73
C ALA A 132 60.09 19.22 -8.78
N THR A 133 60.04 18.07 -8.08
CA THR A 133 58.97 17.79 -7.11
C THR A 133 59.12 18.64 -5.85
N GLU A 134 60.33 19.08 -5.51
CA GLU A 134 60.57 20.06 -4.44
C GLU A 134 59.98 21.43 -4.80
N ILE A 135 60.22 21.93 -6.03
CA ILE A 135 59.59 23.16 -6.55
C ILE A 135 58.06 23.05 -6.56
N CYS A 136 57.52 21.95 -7.10
CA CYS A 136 56.07 21.73 -7.13
C CYS A 136 55.43 21.56 -5.74
N SER A 137 56.18 21.16 -4.72
CA SER A 137 55.66 21.10 -3.35
C SER A 137 55.63 22.48 -2.69
N ALA A 138 56.50 23.42 -3.12
CA ALA A 138 56.52 24.78 -2.61
C ALA A 138 55.42 25.70 -3.19
N VAL A 139 54.78 25.33 -4.31
CA VAL A 139 53.65 26.10 -4.85
C VAL A 139 52.35 25.84 -4.07
N ASP A 140 51.36 26.72 -4.24
CA ASP A 140 50.06 26.57 -3.56
C ASP A 140 49.26 25.39 -4.14
N ILE A 141 49.20 25.26 -5.48
CA ILE A 141 48.33 24.31 -6.19
C ILE A 141 49.13 23.53 -7.25
N ARG A 142 48.95 22.21 -7.33
CA ARG A 142 49.55 21.32 -8.34
C ARG A 142 48.46 20.74 -9.27
N VAL A 143 48.58 21.02 -10.55
CA VAL A 143 47.69 20.55 -11.63
C VAL A 143 48.51 19.70 -12.60
N ALA A 144 48.12 18.45 -12.87
CA ALA A 144 48.90 17.56 -13.74
C ALA A 144 48.09 16.85 -14.83
N HIS A 145 48.70 16.65 -16.00
CA HIS A 145 48.14 15.78 -17.04
C HIS A 145 48.13 14.33 -16.54
N VAL A 146 47.12 13.54 -16.92
CA VAL A 146 46.97 12.13 -16.48
C VAL A 146 48.22 11.27 -16.71
N ASP A 147 48.94 11.49 -17.82
CA ASP A 147 50.17 10.74 -18.17
C ASP A 147 51.42 11.16 -17.39
N SER A 148 51.32 12.13 -16.48
CA SER A 148 52.48 12.69 -15.78
C SER A 148 53.14 11.68 -14.85
N LYS A 149 54.47 11.75 -14.76
CA LYS A 149 55.32 10.86 -13.96
C LYS A 149 56.01 11.68 -12.89
N ILE A 150 55.64 11.44 -11.64
CA ILE A 150 55.98 12.27 -10.47
C ILE A 150 56.85 11.44 -9.53
N GLY A 151 58.01 11.94 -9.09
CA GLY A 151 58.87 11.14 -8.21
C GLY A 151 59.95 11.92 -7.45
N PHE A 152 59.99 11.72 -6.14
CA PHE A 152 61.08 12.16 -5.26
C PHE A 152 62.25 11.17 -5.36
N LEU A 153 63.01 11.26 -6.45
CA LEU A 153 64.03 10.27 -6.81
C LEU A 153 65.39 10.50 -6.12
N GLN A 154 65.51 11.48 -5.21
CA GLN A 154 66.75 11.85 -4.54
C GLN A 154 67.45 10.65 -3.89
N SER A 155 66.71 9.75 -3.22
CA SER A 155 67.29 8.57 -2.57
C SER A 155 67.95 7.57 -3.55
N ARG A 156 67.61 7.59 -4.85
CA ARG A 156 68.30 6.78 -5.88
C ARG A 156 69.68 7.32 -6.23
N LEU A 157 69.95 8.58 -5.92
CA LEU A 157 71.21 9.27 -6.15
C LEU A 157 72.06 9.38 -4.87
N GLY A 158 71.65 8.70 -3.78
CA GLY A 158 72.34 8.77 -2.48
C GLY A 158 72.18 10.10 -1.74
N ILE A 159 71.22 10.94 -2.15
CA ILE A 159 70.95 12.25 -1.54
C ILE A 159 69.50 12.32 -1.01
N ILE A 160 69.22 13.34 -0.20
CA ILE A 160 67.87 13.66 0.28
C ILE A 160 67.30 14.88 -0.47
N PRO A 161 66.02 15.27 -0.28
CA PRO A 161 65.46 16.52 -0.80
C PRO A 161 66.15 17.76 -0.20
N SER A 162 67.23 18.19 -0.85
CA SER A 162 68.17 19.20 -0.36
C SER A 162 67.87 20.63 -0.82
N TRP A 163 66.69 20.91 -1.39
CA TRP A 163 66.22 22.28 -1.64
C TRP A 163 65.15 22.73 -0.64
N GLY A 164 64.88 21.92 0.39
CA GLY A 164 63.85 22.18 1.40
C GLY A 164 62.48 21.62 1.05
N GLY A 165 62.35 20.84 -0.04
CA GLY A 165 61.07 20.25 -0.46
C GLY A 165 60.43 19.31 0.56
N ALA A 166 61.24 18.68 1.43
CA ALA A 166 60.74 17.79 2.50
C ALA A 166 59.78 18.50 3.48
N TYR A 167 60.02 19.78 3.80
CA TYR A 167 59.16 20.57 4.68
C TYR A 167 57.74 20.72 4.09
N TYR A 168 57.66 21.08 2.81
CA TYR A 168 56.38 21.22 2.12
C TYR A 168 55.70 19.86 1.89
N LEU A 169 56.47 18.80 1.61
CA LEU A 169 55.93 17.45 1.43
C LEU A 169 55.30 16.90 2.72
N GLU A 170 55.92 17.11 3.88
CA GLU A 170 55.33 16.75 5.19
C GLU A 170 54.09 17.60 5.49
N ALA A 171 54.07 18.88 5.12
CA ALA A 171 52.90 19.75 5.29
C ALA A 171 51.70 19.36 4.40
N ILE A 172 51.94 18.81 3.20
CA ILE A 172 50.89 18.38 2.26
C ILE A 172 50.38 16.97 2.60
N LEU A 173 51.28 16.00 2.78
CA LEU A 173 50.91 14.58 2.89
C LEU A 173 50.85 14.06 4.35
N GLY A 174 51.40 14.80 5.30
CA GLY A 174 51.67 14.30 6.64
C GLY A 174 52.89 13.37 6.69
N ARG A 175 53.52 13.31 7.88
CA ARG A 175 54.82 12.67 8.13
C ARG A 175 54.99 11.28 7.53
N SER A 176 54.03 10.38 7.76
CA SER A 176 54.14 8.96 7.35
C SER A 176 54.15 8.80 5.83
N LYS A 177 53.23 9.46 5.12
CA LYS A 177 53.17 9.43 3.64
C LYS A 177 54.38 10.13 3.01
N ALA A 178 54.81 11.27 3.57
CA ALA A 178 56.00 11.98 3.10
C ALA A 178 57.25 11.11 3.19
N LEU A 179 57.47 10.45 4.34
CA LEU A 179 58.56 9.49 4.52
C LEU A 179 58.48 8.32 3.53
N HIS A 180 57.30 7.76 3.29
CA HIS A 180 57.12 6.66 2.33
C HIS A 180 57.44 7.07 0.88
N VAL A 181 57.01 8.25 0.44
CA VAL A 181 57.31 8.77 -0.90
C VAL A 181 58.81 9.05 -1.06
N MET A 182 59.45 9.61 -0.03
CA MET A 182 60.89 9.90 -0.04
C MET A 182 61.77 8.63 0.01
N SER A 183 61.41 7.64 0.84
CA SER A 183 62.22 6.42 1.03
C SER A 183 62.01 5.37 -0.05
N SER A 184 60.79 5.24 -0.59
CA SER A 184 60.55 4.34 -1.73
C SER A 184 61.18 4.84 -3.03
N ALA A 185 61.39 6.16 -3.14
CA ALA A 185 61.82 6.83 -4.37
C ALA A 185 61.10 6.30 -5.62
N SER A 186 59.79 6.06 -5.48
CA SER A 186 58.92 5.53 -6.53
C SER A 186 58.51 6.62 -7.52
N VAL A 187 58.20 6.22 -8.75
CA VAL A 187 57.60 7.12 -9.76
C VAL A 187 56.10 6.85 -9.77
N LEU A 188 55.35 7.81 -9.24
CA LEU A 188 53.89 7.79 -9.16
C LEU A 188 53.26 8.22 -10.49
N SER A 189 52.09 7.69 -10.79
CA SER A 189 51.20 8.27 -11.80
C SER A 189 50.53 9.55 -11.27
N ALA A 190 49.97 10.38 -12.15
CA ALA A 190 49.16 11.52 -11.73
C ALA A 190 47.94 11.08 -10.87
N GLU A 191 47.27 9.99 -11.24
CA GLU A 191 46.13 9.48 -10.46
C GLU A 191 46.53 9.02 -9.05
N ASP A 192 47.69 8.38 -8.89
CA ASP A 192 48.16 7.93 -7.57
C ASP A 192 48.67 9.09 -6.73
N ALA A 193 49.33 10.08 -7.34
CA ALA A 193 49.71 11.32 -6.67
C ALA A 193 48.48 12.13 -6.22
N PHE A 194 47.38 12.10 -6.97
CA PHE A 194 46.09 12.67 -6.57
C PHE A 194 45.44 11.90 -5.41
N LYS A 195 45.34 10.56 -5.50
CA LYS A 195 44.82 9.70 -4.41
C LYS A 195 45.61 9.84 -3.11
N LEU A 196 46.92 10.03 -3.19
CA LEU A 196 47.78 10.26 -2.02
C LEU A 196 47.50 11.59 -1.34
N GLY A 197 47.02 12.59 -2.08
CA GLY A 197 46.79 13.97 -1.65
C GLY A 197 47.91 14.95 -2.02
N TRP A 198 48.78 14.62 -2.99
CA TRP A 198 49.85 15.52 -3.45
C TRP A 198 49.41 16.41 -4.62
N LEU A 199 48.59 15.91 -5.54
CA LEU A 199 47.99 16.74 -6.59
C LEU A 199 46.62 17.28 -6.17
N ASP A 200 46.29 18.49 -6.64
CA ASP A 200 45.02 19.16 -6.38
C ASP A 200 44.04 19.01 -7.56
N PHE A 201 44.54 18.81 -8.79
CA PHE A 201 43.73 18.56 -9.97
C PHE A 201 44.48 17.68 -11.00
N VAL A 202 43.75 16.77 -11.67
CA VAL A 202 44.25 15.94 -12.77
C VAL A 202 43.41 16.20 -14.01
N TYR A 203 44.05 16.43 -15.15
CA TYR A 203 43.39 16.74 -16.42
C TYR A 203 43.78 15.77 -17.55
N ARG A 204 42.93 15.65 -18.56
CA ARG A 204 43.16 14.88 -19.79
C ARG A 204 43.30 15.77 -21.02
N GLU A 205 42.61 16.91 -21.04
CA GLU A 205 42.77 17.90 -22.10
C GLU A 205 43.31 19.22 -21.57
N GLU A 206 44.21 19.85 -22.33
CA GLU A 206 44.84 21.14 -21.99
C GLU A 206 43.78 22.24 -21.72
N ALA A 207 42.61 22.15 -22.37
CA ALA A 207 41.48 23.04 -22.15
C ALA A 207 40.90 22.96 -20.73
N GLU A 208 40.94 21.78 -20.09
CA GLU A 208 40.47 21.58 -18.71
C GLU A 208 41.42 22.25 -17.71
N ALA A 209 42.73 22.10 -17.91
CA ALA A 209 43.76 22.78 -17.11
C ALA A 209 43.64 24.29 -17.25
N GLU A 210 43.53 24.80 -18.48
CA GLU A 210 43.34 26.22 -18.75
C GLU A 210 42.01 26.75 -18.17
N GLN A 211 40.92 25.98 -18.20
CA GLN A 211 39.66 26.37 -17.57
C GLN A 211 39.78 26.46 -16.05
N TYR A 212 40.45 25.49 -15.41
CA TYR A 212 40.69 25.45 -13.97
C TYR A 212 41.57 26.63 -13.53
N ILE A 213 42.72 26.81 -14.18
CA ILE A 213 43.69 27.87 -13.90
C ILE A 213 43.09 29.26 -14.13
N ASN A 214 42.47 29.50 -15.29
CA ASN A 214 41.88 30.80 -15.60
C ASN A 214 40.61 31.09 -14.77
N GLY A 215 40.02 30.09 -14.12
CA GLY A 215 38.97 30.28 -13.11
C GLY A 215 39.43 31.17 -11.96
N MET A 216 40.67 31.00 -11.49
CA MET A 216 41.29 31.81 -10.43
C MET A 216 41.66 33.23 -10.87
N CYS A 217 41.77 33.46 -12.18
CA CYS A 217 42.06 34.77 -12.79
C CYS A 217 40.80 35.62 -13.08
N ARG A 218 39.60 35.16 -12.68
CA ARG A 218 38.33 35.89 -12.92
C ARG A 218 38.10 37.03 -11.94
N THR A 219 38.71 36.98 -10.75
CA THR A 219 38.68 38.02 -9.74
C THR A 219 39.78 39.05 -9.98
N ASP A 220 39.63 40.24 -9.38
CA ASP A 220 40.68 41.25 -9.41
C ASP A 220 41.98 40.71 -8.78
N PRO A 221 43.16 40.92 -9.39
CA PRO A 221 44.43 40.42 -8.87
C PRO A 221 44.69 40.79 -7.40
N GLY A 222 44.32 42.00 -6.98
CA GLY A 222 44.50 42.44 -5.59
C GLY A 222 43.57 41.72 -4.60
N LEU A 223 42.40 41.24 -5.06
CA LEU A 223 41.50 40.41 -4.25
C LEU A 223 42.02 38.97 -4.16
N THR A 224 42.50 38.39 -5.26
CA THR A 224 43.12 37.05 -5.28
C THR A 224 44.36 37.00 -4.37
N GLN A 225 45.22 38.04 -4.41
CA GLN A 225 46.35 38.17 -3.48
C GLN A 225 45.89 38.26 -2.02
N ALA A 226 44.86 39.07 -1.73
CA ALA A 226 44.37 39.25 -0.36
C ALA A 226 43.78 37.96 0.24
N GLN A 227 43.25 37.04 -0.58
CA GLN A 227 42.82 35.72 -0.12
C GLN A 227 44.01 34.86 0.34
N LYS A 228 45.12 34.83 -0.40
CA LYS A 228 46.35 34.15 0.02
C LYS A 228 47.00 34.81 1.23
N GLU A 229 47.03 36.15 1.27
CA GLU A 229 47.49 36.90 2.45
C GLU A 229 46.67 36.58 3.70
N MET A 230 45.34 36.41 3.58
CA MET A 230 44.49 36.01 4.71
C MET A 230 44.91 34.62 5.25
N LEU A 231 45.10 33.63 4.37
CA LEU A 231 45.58 32.29 4.77
C LEU A 231 46.97 32.33 5.42
N ASN A 232 47.86 33.20 4.95
CA ASN A 232 49.17 33.41 5.57
C ASN A 232 49.05 34.13 6.93
N ALA A 233 48.12 35.07 7.08
CA ALA A 233 47.86 35.78 8.33
C ALA A 233 47.30 34.86 9.43
N VAL A 234 46.53 33.81 9.07
CA VAL A 234 46.05 32.77 10.01
C VAL A 234 47.21 32.13 10.79
N LYS A 235 48.37 31.93 10.15
CA LYS A 235 49.57 31.35 10.79
C LYS A 235 50.32 32.31 11.73
N HIS A 236 49.95 33.60 11.76
CA HIS A 236 50.68 34.65 12.48
C HIS A 236 49.90 35.21 13.68
N SER A 237 48.75 35.84 13.45
CA SER A 237 47.90 36.38 14.53
C SER A 237 46.50 36.75 14.04
N HIS A 238 45.56 36.91 14.98
CA HIS A 238 44.23 37.44 14.67
C HIS A 238 44.28 38.91 14.22
N GLU A 239 45.29 39.69 14.63
CA GLU A 239 45.40 41.11 14.27
C GLU A 239 45.85 41.30 12.81
N ALA A 240 46.77 40.45 12.33
CA ALA A 240 47.17 40.42 10.92
C ALA A 240 45.99 40.09 9.99
N GLN A 241 45.08 39.22 10.42
CA GLN A 241 43.84 38.91 9.67
C GLN A 241 42.92 40.12 9.56
N LYS A 242 42.72 40.88 10.66
CA LYS A 242 41.94 42.12 10.65
C LYS A 242 42.55 43.17 9.71
N GLU A 243 43.87 43.28 9.66
CA GLU A 243 44.55 44.22 8.76
C GLU A 243 44.24 43.93 7.29
N VAL A 244 44.36 42.67 6.86
CA VAL A 244 44.00 42.22 5.50
C VAL A 244 42.52 42.51 5.22
N LEU A 245 41.61 42.15 6.13
CA LEU A 245 40.17 42.40 5.99
C LEU A 245 39.86 43.90 5.82
N ASN A 246 40.39 44.73 6.70
CA ASN A 246 40.20 46.18 6.68
C ASN A 246 40.72 46.81 5.39
N ARG A 247 41.84 46.33 4.85
CA ARG A 247 42.41 46.79 3.58
C ARG A 247 41.50 46.44 2.40
N VAL A 248 40.95 45.22 2.36
CA VAL A 248 40.02 44.79 1.30
C VAL A 248 38.69 45.55 1.37
N TRP A 249 38.10 45.69 2.56
CA TRP A 249 36.83 46.42 2.74
C TRP A 249 36.92 47.90 2.39
N LYS A 250 38.06 48.55 2.65
CA LYS A 250 38.31 49.95 2.24
C LYS A 250 38.59 50.10 0.74
N SER A 251 38.90 49.02 0.03
CA SER A 251 39.33 49.06 -1.37
C SER A 251 38.22 49.51 -2.34
N SER A 252 38.63 50.14 -3.44
CA SER A 252 37.74 50.46 -4.56
C SER A 252 37.21 49.22 -5.28
N ILE A 253 37.89 48.08 -5.16
CA ILE A 253 37.47 46.78 -5.71
C ILE A 253 36.18 46.32 -5.02
N HIS A 254 36.16 46.32 -3.68
CA HIS A 254 34.98 45.96 -2.90
C HIS A 254 33.80 46.89 -3.21
N LYS A 255 34.02 48.20 -3.21
CA LYS A 255 32.98 49.20 -3.51
C LYS A 255 32.35 49.00 -4.90
N LYS A 256 33.17 48.88 -5.95
CA LYS A 256 32.68 48.64 -7.32
C LYS A 256 31.96 47.29 -7.48
N ALA A 257 32.40 46.26 -6.76
CA ALA A 257 31.73 44.96 -6.77
C ALA A 257 30.36 45.03 -6.08
N LEU A 258 30.27 45.74 -4.95
CA LEU A 258 29.05 45.97 -4.21
C LEU A 258 28.06 46.83 -5.00
N GLU A 259 28.50 47.94 -5.59
CA GLU A 259 27.69 48.77 -6.50
C GLU A 259 27.12 47.96 -7.68
N LYS A 260 27.92 47.06 -8.26
CA LYS A 260 27.47 46.17 -9.35
C LYS A 260 26.45 45.11 -8.88
N GLN A 261 26.52 44.66 -7.63
CA GLN A 261 25.50 43.75 -7.08
C GLN A 261 24.22 44.49 -6.68
N LEU A 262 24.33 45.66 -6.03
CA LEU A 262 23.18 46.52 -5.72
C LEU A 262 22.42 46.94 -6.99
N ALA A 263 23.14 47.25 -8.09
CA ALA A 263 22.53 47.52 -9.40
C ALA A 263 21.89 46.27 -10.06
N ALA A 264 22.20 45.06 -9.58
CA ALA A 264 21.59 43.80 -10.00
C ALA A 264 20.49 43.32 -9.03
N GLU A 265 20.29 43.97 -7.88
CA GLU A 265 19.29 43.66 -6.85
C GLU A 265 17.92 44.32 -7.10
N ILE A 266 17.57 44.54 -8.38
CA ILE A 266 16.15 44.57 -8.78
C ILE A 266 15.73 43.10 -8.97
N PRO A 267 14.87 42.54 -8.11
CA PRO A 267 14.98 41.12 -7.74
C PRO A 267 14.45 40.14 -8.78
N ASN A 268 15.39 39.47 -9.47
CA ASN A 268 15.16 38.25 -10.24
C ASN A 268 16.17 37.18 -9.79
N ARG A 269 15.81 36.39 -8.77
CA ARG A 269 16.63 35.30 -8.20
C ARG A 269 16.80 34.15 -9.22
N LYS A 270 17.83 34.22 -10.06
CA LYS A 270 18.27 33.06 -10.84
C LYS A 270 19.03 32.08 -9.94
N VAL A 271 18.29 31.12 -9.39
CA VAL A 271 18.85 29.87 -8.86
C VAL A 271 19.76 29.25 -9.93
N LYS A 272 20.97 28.82 -9.56
CA LYS A 272 21.82 28.02 -10.46
C LYS A 272 21.03 26.78 -10.87
N ARG A 273 20.80 26.59 -12.17
CA ARG A 273 20.14 25.38 -12.68
C ARG A 273 20.88 24.13 -12.16
N PRO A 274 20.19 23.17 -11.54
CA PRO A 274 20.67 21.79 -11.49
C PRO A 274 20.88 21.26 -12.94
N PRO A 275 21.56 20.11 -13.14
CA PRO A 275 21.47 19.40 -14.42
C PRO A 275 19.99 19.15 -14.79
N LEU A 276 19.70 18.89 -16.08
CA LEU A 276 18.32 18.63 -16.52
C LEU A 276 17.75 17.39 -15.81
N VAL A 277 16.98 17.63 -14.74
CA VAL A 277 16.07 16.65 -14.16
C VAL A 277 14.73 16.82 -14.88
N MET A 278 14.18 15.72 -15.41
CA MET A 278 12.81 15.71 -15.96
C MET A 278 11.82 16.18 -14.89
N ARG A 279 10.94 17.12 -15.25
CA ARG A 279 9.89 17.63 -14.36
C ARG A 279 8.70 16.68 -14.36
N TRP A 280 8.58 15.90 -13.28
CA TRP A 280 7.44 15.04 -13.01
C TRP A 280 6.39 15.71 -12.09
N ASP A 281 6.58 16.99 -11.71
CA ASP A 281 5.71 17.75 -10.78
C ASP A 281 4.46 18.38 -11.44
N LEU A 282 4.22 18.16 -12.73
CA LEU A 282 3.30 19.00 -13.51
C LEU A 282 1.82 18.83 -13.14
N VAL A 283 1.37 17.60 -12.87
CA VAL A 283 -0.01 17.28 -12.45
C VAL A 283 -0.23 17.73 -11.00
N GLU A 284 0.64 17.28 -10.10
CA GLU A 284 0.69 17.65 -8.68
C GLU A 284 0.59 19.18 -8.51
N ARG A 285 1.46 19.94 -9.17
CA ARG A 285 1.53 21.40 -9.00
C ARG A 285 0.31 22.12 -9.57
N ARG A 286 -0.42 21.50 -10.50
CA ARG A 286 -1.70 22.01 -11.01
C ARG A 286 -2.83 21.72 -10.03
N ALA A 287 -2.85 20.53 -9.43
CA ALA A 287 -3.79 20.16 -8.37
C ALA A 287 -3.60 21.05 -7.12
N ALA A 288 -2.37 21.13 -6.58
CA ALA A 288 -2.02 21.95 -5.41
C ALA A 288 -2.42 23.42 -5.58
N LYS A 289 -2.20 24.02 -6.76
CA LYS A 289 -2.63 25.40 -7.07
C LYS A 289 -4.16 25.54 -7.14
N SER A 290 -4.87 24.51 -7.58
CA SER A 290 -6.33 24.52 -7.68
C SER A 290 -6.98 24.37 -6.30
N PHE A 291 -6.46 23.45 -5.48
CA PHE A 291 -6.88 23.30 -4.08
C PHE A 291 -6.51 24.52 -3.22
N ALA A 292 -5.37 25.17 -3.47
CA ALA A 292 -5.02 26.45 -2.84
C ALA A 292 -6.05 27.56 -3.17
N ALA A 293 -6.54 27.62 -4.41
CA ALA A 293 -7.58 28.56 -4.81
C ALA A 293 -8.93 28.20 -4.18
N LEU A 294 -9.28 26.91 -4.14
CA LEU A 294 -10.49 26.41 -3.48
C LEU A 294 -10.50 26.75 -1.98
N GLY A 295 -9.38 26.58 -1.27
CA GLY A 295 -9.28 26.92 0.15
C GLY A 295 -9.52 28.40 0.46
N ARG A 296 -9.12 29.30 -0.46
CA ARG A 296 -9.42 30.73 -0.37
C ARG A 296 -10.91 30.99 -0.60
N LEU A 297 -11.49 30.40 -1.65
CA LEU A 297 -12.91 30.53 -2.01
C LEU A 297 -13.83 30.05 -0.88
N ILE A 298 -13.55 28.86 -0.33
CA ILE A 298 -14.29 28.29 0.81
C ILE A 298 -14.16 29.19 2.05
N THR A 299 -12.99 29.77 2.30
CA THR A 299 -12.80 30.66 3.46
C THR A 299 -13.51 32.00 3.29
N ASP A 300 -13.57 32.55 2.07
CA ASP A 300 -14.33 33.77 1.78
C ASP A 300 -15.85 33.52 1.87
N HIS A 301 -16.32 32.40 1.33
CA HIS A 301 -17.74 32.07 1.21
C HIS A 301 -18.06 30.63 1.72
N PRO A 302 -18.06 30.37 3.04
CA PRO A 302 -18.26 29.01 3.56
C PRO A 302 -19.71 28.50 3.47
N VAL A 303 -20.72 29.40 3.51
CA VAL A 303 -22.14 29.02 3.63
C VAL A 303 -22.64 28.13 2.47
N PRO A 304 -22.37 28.42 1.18
CA PRO A 304 -22.79 27.54 0.08
C PRO A 304 -22.24 26.11 0.21
N PHE A 305 -20.97 25.96 0.62
CA PHE A 305 -20.33 24.66 0.79
C PHE A 305 -20.81 23.89 2.03
N LEU A 306 -21.48 24.55 2.98
CA LEU A 306 -22.14 23.90 4.11
C LEU A 306 -23.58 23.48 3.76
N VAL A 307 -24.33 24.34 3.08
CA VAL A 307 -25.77 24.14 2.83
C VAL A 307 -26.01 23.20 1.63
N PHE A 308 -25.28 23.36 0.52
CA PHE A 308 -25.54 22.58 -0.69
C PHE A 308 -25.32 21.06 -0.48
N PRO A 309 -24.22 20.58 0.13
CA PRO A 309 -24.02 19.14 0.37
C PRO A 309 -25.10 18.51 1.24
N VAL A 310 -25.60 19.23 2.26
CA VAL A 310 -26.69 18.76 3.13
C VAL A 310 -28.00 18.64 2.34
N LEU A 311 -28.36 19.64 1.54
CA LEU A 311 -29.56 19.60 0.70
C LEU A 311 -29.46 18.51 -0.40
N PHE A 312 -28.28 18.35 -1.01
CA PHE A 312 -28.05 17.31 -2.00
C PHE A 312 -28.10 15.90 -1.38
N THR A 313 -27.52 15.71 -0.19
CA THR A 313 -27.66 14.47 0.59
C THR A 313 -29.13 14.17 0.89
N ALA A 314 -29.92 15.16 1.32
CA ALA A 314 -31.35 14.97 1.59
C ALA A 314 -32.13 14.61 0.32
N ALA A 315 -31.81 15.21 -0.84
CA ALA A 315 -32.42 14.90 -2.12
C ALA A 315 -32.09 13.48 -2.61
N MET A 316 -30.81 13.07 -2.55
CA MET A 316 -30.39 11.72 -2.93
C MET A 316 -30.89 10.66 -1.94
N GLY A 317 -31.00 11.00 -0.65
CA GLY A 317 -31.52 10.13 0.40
C GLY A 317 -32.96 9.66 0.19
N VAL A 318 -33.76 10.33 -0.65
CA VAL A 318 -35.08 9.86 -1.11
C VAL A 318 -34.98 8.49 -1.82
N GLY A 319 -33.82 8.17 -2.40
CA GLY A 319 -33.55 6.84 -2.97
C GLY A 319 -33.66 5.69 -1.99
N MET A 320 -33.47 5.92 -0.69
CA MET A 320 -33.67 4.90 0.35
C MET A 320 -35.11 4.35 0.39
N LEU A 321 -36.09 5.10 -0.14
CA LEU A 321 -37.48 4.66 -0.27
C LEU A 321 -37.73 3.73 -1.47
N HIS A 322 -36.79 3.64 -2.40
CA HIS A 322 -36.84 2.84 -3.64
C HIS A 322 -35.82 1.69 -3.62
N LEU A 323 -35.41 1.27 -2.42
CA LEU A 323 -34.31 0.34 -2.20
C LEU A 323 -34.79 -1.11 -2.39
N ASN A 324 -34.55 -1.66 -3.58
CA ASN A 324 -34.90 -3.03 -3.94
C ASN A 324 -33.85 -4.01 -3.41
N SER A 325 -34.14 -4.70 -2.29
CA SER A 325 -33.26 -5.76 -1.78
C SER A 325 -33.36 -7.04 -2.61
N LEU A 326 -32.20 -7.63 -2.91
CA LEU A 326 -32.02 -8.88 -3.63
C LEU A 326 -31.33 -9.88 -2.69
N THR A 327 -32.03 -10.95 -2.34
CA THR A 327 -31.62 -11.95 -1.33
C THR A 327 -31.36 -13.35 -1.91
N ASP A 328 -31.48 -13.55 -3.23
CA ASP A 328 -31.24 -14.83 -3.87
C ASP A 328 -29.74 -15.19 -3.81
N ALA A 329 -29.38 -16.06 -2.86
CA ALA A 329 -28.03 -16.57 -2.68
C ALA A 329 -27.47 -17.25 -3.95
N VAL A 330 -28.32 -17.92 -4.74
CA VAL A 330 -27.89 -18.55 -6.00
C VAL A 330 -27.49 -17.47 -6.99
N TYR A 331 -28.31 -16.45 -7.24
CA TYR A 331 -27.91 -15.35 -8.11
C TYR A 331 -26.66 -14.62 -7.60
N LEU A 332 -26.62 -14.28 -6.31
CA LEU A 332 -25.58 -13.43 -5.72
C LEU A 332 -24.18 -14.03 -5.73
N PHE A 333 -24.05 -15.31 -5.35
CA PHE A 333 -22.74 -15.94 -5.16
C PHE A 333 -22.25 -16.73 -6.37
N THR A 334 -23.13 -17.09 -7.31
CA THR A 334 -22.75 -17.91 -8.48
C THR A 334 -22.44 -17.04 -9.71
N PRO A 335 -21.42 -17.37 -10.52
CA PRO A 335 -20.99 -16.55 -11.66
C PRO A 335 -22.12 -16.22 -12.65
N VAL A 336 -22.15 -15.00 -13.21
CA VAL A 336 -23.20 -14.58 -14.17
C VAL A 336 -23.33 -15.55 -15.35
N GLY A 337 -22.21 -15.92 -15.97
CA GLY A 337 -22.12 -16.89 -17.07
C GLY A 337 -21.74 -18.31 -16.65
N ALA A 338 -22.12 -18.76 -15.45
CA ALA A 338 -21.83 -20.12 -14.97
C ALA A 338 -22.43 -21.19 -15.90
N GLN A 339 -21.65 -22.22 -16.23
CA GLN A 339 -22.09 -23.32 -17.11
C GLN A 339 -23.30 -24.04 -16.49
N SER A 340 -23.29 -24.25 -15.18
CA SER A 340 -24.39 -24.81 -14.38
C SER A 340 -25.72 -24.08 -14.52
N LYS A 341 -25.72 -22.76 -14.79
CA LYS A 341 -26.95 -22.00 -15.08
C LYS A 341 -27.52 -22.38 -16.45
N MET A 342 -26.65 -22.57 -17.46
CA MET A 342 -27.04 -23.03 -18.79
C MET A 342 -27.49 -24.49 -18.78
N GLU A 343 -26.77 -25.36 -18.05
CA GLU A 343 -27.15 -26.76 -17.83
C GLU A 343 -28.54 -26.84 -17.17
N ARG A 344 -28.79 -26.05 -16.11
CA ARG A 344 -30.10 -25.94 -15.45
C ARG A 344 -31.21 -25.50 -16.42
N LEU A 345 -30.95 -24.49 -17.24
CA LEU A 345 -31.91 -23.97 -18.23
C LEU A 345 -32.24 -25.03 -19.28
N ALA A 346 -31.24 -25.73 -19.82
CA ALA A 346 -31.46 -26.79 -20.82
C ALA A 346 -32.36 -27.93 -20.31
N VAL A 347 -32.23 -28.33 -19.04
CA VAL A 347 -33.17 -29.31 -18.45
C VAL A 347 -34.55 -28.71 -18.22
N HIS A 348 -34.62 -27.44 -17.77
CA HIS A 348 -35.88 -26.76 -17.46
C HIS A 348 -36.74 -26.45 -18.69
N GLU A 349 -36.12 -26.14 -19.84
CA GLU A 349 -36.83 -25.88 -21.10
C GLU A 349 -37.50 -27.14 -21.66
N LYS A 350 -36.83 -28.31 -21.55
CA LYS A 350 -37.35 -29.60 -22.03
C LYS A 350 -38.32 -30.27 -21.06
N TRP A 351 -38.07 -30.15 -19.76
CA TRP A 351 -38.92 -30.70 -18.71
C TRP A 351 -39.30 -29.61 -17.70
N PRO A 352 -40.19 -28.66 -18.10
CA PRO A 352 -40.69 -27.64 -17.21
C PRO A 352 -41.49 -28.30 -16.07
N LEU A 353 -41.18 -27.90 -14.84
CA LEU A 353 -41.86 -28.42 -13.67
C LEU A 353 -43.22 -27.72 -13.50
N THR A 354 -44.29 -28.49 -13.57
CA THR A 354 -45.69 -28.04 -13.46
C THR A 354 -46.35 -28.68 -12.24
N SER A 355 -47.64 -28.40 -12.00
CA SER A 355 -48.38 -28.96 -10.86
C SER A 355 -48.52 -30.48 -10.87
N ASP A 356 -48.48 -31.11 -12.04
CA ASP A 356 -48.96 -32.49 -12.26
C ASP A 356 -47.93 -33.44 -12.92
N ASN A 357 -46.68 -32.99 -13.13
CA ASN A 357 -45.57 -33.80 -13.66
C ASN A 357 -44.36 -33.92 -12.70
N TYR A 358 -44.57 -33.71 -11.39
CA TYR A 358 -43.47 -33.80 -10.42
C TYR A 358 -43.08 -35.25 -10.13
N ILE A 359 -41.78 -35.55 -10.24
CA ILE A 359 -41.17 -36.83 -9.85
C ILE A 359 -40.04 -36.55 -8.84
N PRO A 360 -40.02 -37.23 -7.68
CA PRO A 360 -38.92 -37.14 -6.72
C PRO A 360 -37.55 -37.43 -7.34
N GLY A 361 -36.53 -36.64 -6.99
CA GLY A 361 -35.18 -36.77 -7.56
C GLY A 361 -35.05 -36.34 -9.03
N ARG A 362 -36.11 -35.81 -9.66
CA ARG A 362 -36.08 -35.24 -11.03
C ARG A 362 -36.25 -33.72 -11.09
N ALA A 363 -36.47 -33.06 -9.95
CA ALA A 363 -36.64 -31.62 -9.88
C ALA A 363 -35.32 -30.86 -10.10
N VAL A 364 -35.34 -29.91 -11.04
CA VAL A 364 -34.20 -29.06 -11.44
C VAL A 364 -34.12 -27.77 -10.60
N THR A 365 -35.23 -27.41 -9.93
CA THR A 365 -35.37 -26.22 -9.10
C THR A 365 -35.76 -26.61 -7.68
N GLN A 366 -35.10 -25.97 -6.71
CA GLN A 366 -35.40 -26.11 -5.28
C GLN A 366 -36.41 -25.04 -4.80
N SER A 367 -37.13 -24.41 -5.73
CA SER A 367 -38.18 -23.42 -5.41
C SER A 367 -39.34 -24.10 -4.69
N ARG A 368 -39.67 -23.63 -3.49
CA ARG A 368 -40.68 -24.23 -2.60
C ARG A 368 -40.43 -25.71 -2.26
N GLU A 369 -39.16 -26.08 -2.19
CA GLU A 369 -38.66 -27.35 -1.67
C GLU A 369 -38.43 -27.26 -0.16
N ILE A 370 -38.83 -28.30 0.57
CA ILE A 370 -38.57 -28.47 1.99
C ILE A 370 -37.93 -29.84 2.21
N GLN A 371 -36.81 -29.85 2.90
CA GLN A 371 -36.04 -31.04 3.26
C GLN A 371 -36.22 -31.31 4.76
N VAL A 372 -36.53 -32.55 5.13
CA VAL A 372 -36.64 -32.98 6.53
C VAL A 372 -35.88 -34.29 6.68
N THR A 373 -34.94 -34.34 7.62
CA THR A 373 -34.20 -35.56 7.92
C THR A 373 -34.54 -36.05 9.32
N ALA A 374 -34.98 -37.30 9.41
CA ALA A 374 -35.14 -38.01 10.68
C ALA A 374 -33.91 -38.90 10.91
N LEU A 375 -33.29 -38.78 12.09
CA LEU A 375 -32.10 -39.51 12.51
C LEU A 375 -32.47 -40.45 13.66
N ALA A 376 -32.04 -41.71 13.62
CA ALA A 376 -32.27 -42.65 14.72
C ALA A 376 -31.42 -42.26 15.94
N LYS A 377 -32.04 -42.18 17.12
CA LYS A 377 -31.33 -41.97 18.39
C LYS A 377 -30.56 -43.25 18.79
N ASN A 378 -29.51 -43.08 19.60
CA ASN A 378 -28.72 -44.16 20.20
C ASN A 378 -28.10 -45.17 19.19
N ASP A 379 -27.60 -44.68 18.05
CA ASP A 379 -27.04 -45.50 16.95
C ASP A 379 -28.00 -46.59 16.44
N GLY A 380 -29.31 -46.38 16.60
CA GLY A 380 -30.36 -47.30 16.16
C GLY A 380 -30.50 -47.43 14.65
N ASN A 381 -31.17 -48.50 14.22
CA ASN A 381 -31.51 -48.73 12.82
C ASN A 381 -32.90 -48.15 12.49
N ILE A 382 -32.96 -47.17 11.60
CA ILE A 382 -34.19 -46.46 11.20
C ILE A 382 -35.22 -47.38 10.54
N LEU A 383 -34.79 -48.55 10.05
CA LEU A 383 -35.64 -49.55 9.38
C LEU A 383 -36.38 -50.47 10.35
N GLU A 384 -36.00 -50.54 11.63
CA GLU A 384 -36.78 -51.28 12.63
C GLU A 384 -38.14 -50.61 12.86
N THR A 385 -39.19 -51.40 13.07
CA THR A 385 -40.59 -50.94 13.14
C THR A 385 -40.80 -49.73 14.07
N ARG A 386 -40.14 -49.71 15.23
CA ARG A 386 -40.24 -48.61 16.23
C ARG A 386 -39.72 -47.26 15.72
N TYR A 387 -38.65 -47.25 14.92
CA TYR A 387 -38.12 -46.01 14.35
C TYR A 387 -38.91 -45.62 13.10
N ALA A 388 -39.26 -46.59 12.25
CA ALA A 388 -40.08 -46.35 11.05
C ALA A 388 -41.47 -45.78 11.40
N GLU A 389 -42.11 -46.27 12.46
CA GLU A 389 -43.39 -45.72 12.95
C GLU A 389 -43.23 -44.27 13.46
N ALA A 390 -42.10 -43.93 14.08
CA ALA A 390 -41.80 -42.55 14.49
C ALA A 390 -41.63 -41.62 13.28
N VAL A 391 -40.91 -42.07 12.24
CA VAL A 391 -40.76 -41.34 10.97
C VAL A 391 -42.12 -41.15 10.27
N TYR A 392 -42.96 -42.19 10.21
CA TYR A 392 -44.30 -42.09 9.66
C TYR A 392 -45.22 -41.15 10.47
N ARG A 393 -45.09 -41.15 11.82
CA ARG A 393 -45.84 -40.23 12.68
C ARG A 393 -45.49 -38.77 12.37
N LEU A 394 -44.22 -38.48 12.13
CA LEU A 394 -43.71 -37.17 11.72
C LEU A 394 -44.23 -36.77 10.32
N ASP A 395 -44.12 -37.63 9.31
CA ASP A 395 -44.66 -37.40 7.96
C ASP A 395 -46.18 -37.11 8.00
N LYS A 396 -46.92 -37.93 8.76
CA LYS A 396 -48.37 -37.75 8.95
C LYS A 396 -48.71 -36.46 9.70
N PHE A 397 -47.90 -36.02 10.65
CA PHE A 397 -48.05 -34.72 11.31
C PHE A 397 -47.91 -33.59 10.29
N ILE A 398 -46.82 -33.58 9.52
CA ILE A 398 -46.53 -32.58 8.47
C ILE A 398 -47.69 -32.49 7.48
N GLN A 399 -48.12 -33.62 6.91
CA GLN A 399 -49.13 -33.63 5.85
C GLN A 399 -50.57 -33.25 6.30
N THR A 400 -50.91 -33.37 7.59
CA THR A 400 -52.32 -33.30 8.04
C THR A 400 -52.63 -32.23 9.09
N ARG A 401 -51.66 -31.91 9.96
CA ARG A 401 -51.82 -30.93 11.06
C ARG A 401 -51.43 -29.53 10.64
N ILE A 402 -50.36 -29.37 9.87
CA ILE A 402 -49.82 -28.07 9.48
C ILE A 402 -50.74 -27.43 8.42
N ARG A 403 -51.37 -26.32 8.79
CA ARG A 403 -52.33 -25.57 7.96
C ARG A 403 -52.17 -24.09 8.18
N ILE A 404 -52.27 -23.32 7.11
CA ILE A 404 -52.33 -21.85 7.16
C ILE A 404 -53.73 -21.37 6.80
N LEU A 405 -54.11 -20.20 7.31
CA LEU A 405 -55.35 -19.51 6.94
C LEU A 405 -55.01 -18.34 6.02
N HIS A 406 -55.52 -18.37 4.78
CA HIS A 406 -55.33 -17.31 3.79
C HIS A 406 -56.68 -17.04 3.12
N ASP A 407 -57.11 -15.77 3.07
CA ASP A 407 -58.41 -15.32 2.56
C ASP A 407 -59.62 -16.15 3.03
N GLY A 408 -59.63 -16.48 4.34
CA GLY A 408 -60.70 -17.25 4.97
C GLY A 408 -60.70 -18.75 4.65
N ARG A 409 -59.80 -19.23 3.78
CA ARG A 409 -59.61 -20.66 3.47
C ARG A 409 -58.39 -21.23 4.20
N TYR A 410 -58.55 -22.44 4.73
CA TYR A 410 -57.41 -23.22 5.22
C TYR A 410 -56.73 -23.95 4.06
N TYR A 411 -55.41 -23.83 3.98
CA TYR A 411 -54.55 -24.58 3.06
C TYR A 411 -53.65 -25.51 3.87
N GLY A 412 -53.67 -26.81 3.55
CA GLY A 412 -52.72 -27.79 4.06
C GLY A 412 -51.78 -28.30 2.97
N TYR A 413 -50.87 -29.20 3.34
CA TYR A 413 -49.92 -29.80 2.38
C TYR A 413 -50.62 -30.38 1.14
N LYS A 414 -51.78 -31.03 1.31
CA LYS A 414 -52.52 -31.66 0.20
C LYS A 414 -53.07 -30.69 -0.84
N ASP A 415 -53.34 -29.44 -0.47
CA ASP A 415 -53.76 -28.39 -1.41
C ASP A 415 -52.55 -27.85 -2.19
N LEU A 416 -51.40 -27.76 -1.53
CA LEU A 416 -50.22 -27.03 -1.97
C LEU A 416 -49.13 -27.91 -2.61
N CYS A 417 -49.11 -29.22 -2.39
CA CYS A 417 -48.07 -30.12 -2.90
C CYS A 417 -48.06 -30.20 -4.44
N LEU A 418 -46.87 -30.43 -5.02
CA LEU A 418 -46.78 -30.93 -6.40
C LEU A 418 -47.23 -32.39 -6.47
N GLN A 419 -47.82 -32.79 -7.61
CA GLN A 419 -48.41 -34.10 -7.83
C GLN A 419 -47.89 -34.73 -9.13
N TYR A 420 -48.14 -36.03 -9.29
CA TYR A 420 -47.91 -36.75 -10.53
C TYR A 420 -49.22 -37.32 -11.08
N LYS A 421 -49.69 -36.81 -12.22
CA LYS A 421 -50.90 -37.28 -12.95
C LYS A 421 -52.12 -37.55 -12.05
N GLY A 422 -52.38 -36.65 -11.10
CA GLY A 422 -53.49 -36.76 -10.15
C GLY A 422 -53.36 -37.86 -9.08
N GLY A 423 -52.21 -38.54 -8.96
CA GLY A 423 -51.92 -39.57 -7.95
C GLY A 423 -51.80 -39.04 -6.50
N GLY A 424 -52.05 -37.75 -6.28
CA GLY A 424 -51.84 -37.06 -5.01
C GLY A 424 -50.39 -36.64 -4.77
N CYS A 425 -50.11 -36.15 -3.57
CA CYS A 425 -48.77 -35.72 -3.19
C CYS A 425 -47.78 -36.89 -3.10
N SER A 426 -46.52 -36.62 -3.47
CA SER A 426 -45.39 -37.39 -2.98
C SER A 426 -45.45 -37.43 -1.44
N SER A 427 -45.25 -38.62 -0.88
CA SER A 427 -45.44 -38.89 0.55
C SER A 427 -44.61 -40.09 0.95
N SER A 428 -44.09 -40.11 2.18
CA SER A 428 -43.17 -41.14 2.68
C SER A 428 -43.87 -42.47 3.01
N LYS A 429 -44.90 -42.85 2.25
CA LYS A 429 -45.65 -44.12 2.36
C LYS A 429 -44.75 -45.35 2.28
N HIS A 430 -43.63 -45.23 1.54
CA HIS A 430 -42.63 -46.27 1.39
C HIS A 430 -41.86 -46.59 2.68
N VAL A 431 -41.88 -45.72 3.71
CA VAL A 431 -41.22 -45.96 5.01
C VAL A 431 -41.71 -47.25 5.66
N HIS A 432 -43.03 -47.39 5.81
CA HIS A 432 -43.60 -48.60 6.40
C HIS A 432 -43.37 -49.83 5.53
N ILE A 433 -43.55 -49.71 4.21
CA ILE A 433 -43.35 -50.83 3.27
C ILE A 433 -41.91 -51.36 3.35
N LEU A 434 -40.92 -50.46 3.35
CA LEU A 434 -39.51 -50.83 3.42
C LEU A 434 -39.13 -51.40 4.81
N SER A 435 -39.69 -50.84 5.87
CA SER A 435 -39.54 -51.36 7.24
C SER A 435 -40.16 -52.75 7.36
N ASP A 436 -41.37 -52.97 6.87
CA ASP A 436 -42.04 -54.26 6.93
C ASP A 436 -41.24 -55.32 6.15
N PHE A 437 -40.76 -55.01 4.94
CA PHE A 437 -39.87 -55.91 4.19
C PHE A 437 -38.58 -56.22 4.96
N TYR A 438 -37.93 -55.22 5.55
CA TYR A 438 -36.73 -55.41 6.35
C TYR A 438 -36.98 -56.33 7.57
N ASN A 439 -38.03 -56.06 8.36
CA ASN A 439 -38.33 -56.82 9.57
C ASN A 439 -38.88 -58.23 9.29
N HIS A 440 -39.42 -58.50 8.10
CA HIS A 440 -39.81 -59.84 7.64
C HIS A 440 -38.65 -60.61 6.95
N GLY A 441 -37.44 -60.04 6.87
CA GLY A 441 -36.27 -60.71 6.32
C GLY A 441 -36.20 -60.78 4.79
N PHE A 442 -36.84 -59.84 4.08
CA PHE A 442 -36.68 -59.73 2.63
C PHE A 442 -35.35 -59.06 2.27
N ASN A 443 -34.62 -59.64 1.32
CA ASN A 443 -33.37 -59.08 0.81
C ASN A 443 -33.63 -57.85 -0.08
N ILE A 444 -33.44 -56.66 0.49
CA ILE A 444 -33.56 -55.37 -0.21
C ILE A 444 -32.21 -55.01 -0.86
N THR A 445 -32.15 -54.87 -2.19
CA THR A 445 -30.94 -54.39 -2.90
C THR A 445 -30.76 -52.88 -2.75
N TYR A 446 -29.51 -52.42 -2.79
CA TYR A 446 -29.14 -51.01 -2.61
C TYR A 446 -27.97 -50.66 -3.55
N PRO A 447 -27.87 -49.44 -4.14
CA PRO A 447 -28.71 -48.26 -3.91
C PRO A 447 -30.08 -48.28 -4.61
N TYR A 448 -30.30 -49.21 -5.55
CA TYR A 448 -31.56 -49.35 -6.27
C TYR A 448 -32.27 -50.62 -5.83
N PHE A 449 -33.52 -50.49 -5.37
CA PHE A 449 -34.36 -51.64 -5.01
C PHE A 449 -35.21 -52.08 -6.21
N ARG A 450 -35.46 -53.39 -6.36
CA ARG A 450 -36.34 -53.95 -7.39
C ARG A 450 -37.23 -55.04 -6.79
N PHE A 451 -38.55 -54.92 -6.99
CA PHE A 451 -39.56 -55.91 -6.63
C PHE A 451 -40.49 -56.16 -7.82
N GLY A 452 -40.26 -57.25 -8.54
CA GLY A 452 -41.02 -57.60 -9.74
C GLY A 452 -40.85 -56.56 -10.85
N THR A 453 -41.93 -55.90 -11.24
CA THR A 453 -41.92 -54.78 -12.20
C THR A 453 -41.59 -53.43 -11.57
N GLU A 454 -41.71 -53.28 -10.24
CA GLU A 454 -41.48 -52.01 -9.55
C GLU A 454 -40.04 -51.91 -9.05
N GLY A 455 -39.55 -50.69 -8.95
CA GLY A 455 -38.22 -50.39 -8.45
C GLY A 455 -38.05 -48.90 -8.20
N GLY A 456 -36.93 -48.54 -7.58
CA GLY A 456 -36.61 -47.16 -7.31
C GLY A 456 -35.27 -46.99 -6.62
N TYR A 457 -34.80 -45.75 -6.58
CA TYR A 457 -33.53 -45.38 -6.00
C TYR A 457 -33.67 -45.03 -4.52
N LEU A 458 -33.08 -45.84 -3.62
CA LEU A 458 -33.07 -45.59 -2.17
C LEU A 458 -31.93 -44.68 -1.72
N GLY A 459 -30.87 -44.54 -2.51
CA GLY A 459 -29.65 -43.83 -2.11
C GLY A 459 -29.88 -42.36 -1.70
N SER A 460 -30.87 -41.69 -2.30
CA SER A 460 -31.23 -40.32 -1.94
C SER A 460 -32.19 -40.22 -0.74
N SER A 461 -32.75 -41.35 -0.27
CA SER A 461 -33.71 -41.40 0.84
C SER A 461 -33.11 -41.97 2.13
N LEU A 462 -32.16 -42.91 2.04
CA LEU A 462 -31.52 -43.54 3.21
C LEU A 462 -30.09 -43.06 3.40
N GLY A 463 -29.77 -42.61 4.61
CA GLY A 463 -28.45 -42.16 5.00
C GLY A 463 -27.80 -43.05 6.06
N GLY A 464 -26.47 -43.11 6.06
CA GLY A 464 -25.72 -43.94 7.01
C GLY A 464 -25.97 -45.44 6.81
N VAL A 465 -26.08 -45.86 5.56
CA VAL A 465 -26.37 -47.24 5.16
C VAL A 465 -25.17 -48.15 5.41
N SER A 466 -25.43 -49.31 6.04
CA SER A 466 -24.51 -50.45 6.08
C SER A 466 -25.02 -51.55 5.15
N LEU A 467 -24.11 -52.18 4.41
CA LEU A 467 -24.42 -53.22 3.44
C LEU A 467 -23.85 -54.56 3.89
N MET A 468 -24.56 -55.63 3.56
CA MET A 468 -24.08 -57.01 3.63
C MET A 468 -24.15 -57.64 2.23
N LYS A 469 -23.34 -58.65 1.97
CA LYS A 469 -23.39 -59.39 0.69
C LYS A 469 -24.20 -60.67 0.86
N ASN A 470 -25.13 -60.91 -0.05
CA ASN A 470 -25.86 -62.16 -0.13
C ASN A 470 -24.95 -63.29 -0.70
N GLU A 471 -25.41 -64.54 -0.66
CA GLU A 471 -24.65 -65.71 -1.18
C GLU A 471 -24.22 -65.56 -2.65
N ASN A 472 -25.02 -64.83 -3.45
CA ASN A 472 -24.72 -64.51 -4.85
C ASN A 472 -23.79 -63.30 -5.04
N GLY A 473 -23.22 -62.73 -3.97
CA GLY A 473 -22.31 -61.57 -4.00
C GLY A 473 -22.99 -60.20 -4.14
N THR A 474 -24.31 -60.15 -4.37
CA THR A 474 -25.11 -58.92 -4.49
C THR A 474 -25.17 -58.14 -3.17
N GLU A 475 -25.06 -56.82 -3.23
CA GLU A 475 -25.11 -55.95 -2.06
C GLU A 475 -26.58 -55.70 -1.63
N ILE A 476 -26.87 -55.99 -0.36
CA ILE A 476 -28.18 -55.84 0.25
C ILE A 476 -28.11 -55.00 1.53
N LEU A 477 -29.21 -54.32 1.83
CA LEU A 477 -29.37 -53.35 2.91
C LEU A 477 -29.35 -54.05 4.29
N ALA A 478 -28.26 -53.89 5.05
CA ALA A 478 -28.11 -54.48 6.39
C ALA A 478 -28.69 -53.58 7.49
N SER A 479 -28.48 -52.26 7.40
CA SER A 479 -29.11 -51.24 8.26
C SER A 479 -29.01 -49.86 7.63
N ALA A 480 -29.83 -48.92 8.11
CA ALA A 480 -29.71 -47.49 7.79
C ALA A 480 -29.96 -46.65 9.06
N HIS A 481 -29.42 -45.43 9.10
CA HIS A 481 -29.40 -44.65 10.33
C HIS A 481 -30.16 -43.31 10.23
N ALA A 482 -30.32 -42.78 9.01
CA ALA A 482 -31.10 -41.58 8.73
C ALA A 482 -32.09 -41.81 7.59
N TRP A 483 -33.23 -41.10 7.62
CA TRP A 483 -34.22 -41.04 6.55
C TRP A 483 -34.42 -39.59 6.10
N PHE A 484 -34.19 -39.32 4.82
CA PHE A 484 -34.39 -38.02 4.16
C PHE A 484 -35.75 -37.98 3.47
N MET A 485 -36.50 -36.90 3.70
CA MET A 485 -37.82 -36.67 3.14
C MET A 485 -37.85 -35.30 2.47
N VAL A 486 -38.35 -35.24 1.23
CA VAL A 486 -38.45 -34.00 0.46
C VAL A 486 -39.91 -33.72 0.14
N TYR A 487 -40.37 -32.52 0.49
CA TYR A 487 -41.71 -32.02 0.23
C TYR A 487 -41.60 -30.84 -0.73
N HIS A 488 -42.13 -30.96 -1.95
CA HIS A 488 -42.25 -29.83 -2.87
C HIS A 488 -43.68 -29.29 -2.90
N LEU A 489 -43.79 -27.96 -2.90
CA LEU A 489 -45.04 -27.23 -3.05
C LEU A 489 -45.12 -26.55 -4.42
N LYS A 490 -46.33 -26.16 -4.81
CA LYS A 490 -46.62 -25.38 -6.01
C LYS A 490 -45.99 -23.99 -5.87
N PHE A 491 -45.11 -23.66 -6.81
CA PHE A 491 -44.40 -22.38 -6.89
C PHE A 491 -44.90 -21.48 -8.04
N HIS A 492 -45.95 -21.92 -8.76
CA HIS A 492 -46.63 -21.16 -9.81
C HIS A 492 -48.14 -21.47 -9.77
N PRO A 493 -49.05 -20.51 -10.02
CA PRO A 493 -48.80 -19.07 -10.22
C PRO A 493 -48.26 -18.38 -8.96
N GLU A 494 -47.84 -17.10 -9.08
CA GLU A 494 -47.17 -16.35 -8.00
C GLU A 494 -47.99 -16.29 -6.70
N GLU A 495 -49.30 -16.09 -6.79
CA GLU A 495 -50.23 -16.10 -5.64
C GLU A 495 -50.12 -17.42 -4.85
N LEU A 496 -50.13 -18.55 -5.56
CA LEU A 496 -50.02 -19.87 -4.94
C LEU A 496 -48.60 -20.13 -4.41
N SER A 497 -47.57 -19.57 -5.05
CA SER A 497 -46.20 -19.57 -4.53
C SER A 497 -46.10 -18.79 -3.22
N TYR A 498 -46.78 -17.65 -3.10
CA TYR A 498 -46.82 -16.86 -1.87
C TYR A 498 -47.49 -17.63 -0.73
N ILE A 499 -48.63 -18.28 -1.00
CA ILE A 499 -49.33 -19.16 -0.04
C ILE A 499 -48.43 -20.34 0.36
N SER A 500 -47.77 -21.01 -0.59
CA SER A 500 -46.77 -22.05 -0.32
C SER A 500 -45.64 -21.55 0.58
N GLY A 501 -45.15 -20.33 0.35
CA GLY A 501 -44.12 -19.69 1.19
C GLY A 501 -44.57 -19.37 2.62
N GLN A 502 -45.84 -19.01 2.81
CA GLN A 502 -46.43 -18.91 4.15
C GLN A 502 -46.50 -20.28 4.86
N TRP A 503 -46.78 -21.35 4.11
CA TRP A 503 -46.86 -22.70 4.66
C TRP A 503 -45.47 -23.28 5.02
N GLU A 504 -44.42 -23.01 4.23
CA GLU A 504 -43.02 -23.32 4.60
C GLU A 504 -42.65 -22.74 5.98
N ASN A 505 -42.96 -21.45 6.17
CA ASN A 505 -42.63 -20.72 7.40
C ASN A 505 -43.44 -21.20 8.61
N GLU A 506 -44.70 -21.59 8.41
CA GLU A 506 -45.51 -22.21 9.47
C GLU A 506 -45.04 -23.64 9.78
N MET A 507 -44.61 -24.41 8.78
CA MET A 507 -44.04 -25.74 8.99
C MET A 507 -42.79 -25.69 9.88
N VAL A 508 -41.88 -24.74 9.67
CA VAL A 508 -40.70 -24.55 10.53
C VAL A 508 -41.07 -24.23 11.98
N ARG A 509 -42.13 -23.44 12.23
CA ARG A 509 -42.61 -23.17 13.59
C ARG A 509 -43.16 -24.45 14.24
N GLN A 510 -44.05 -25.15 13.53
CA GLN A 510 -44.66 -26.39 14.02
C GLN A 510 -43.65 -27.53 14.24
N LEU A 511 -42.56 -27.57 13.45
CA LEU A 511 -41.46 -28.53 13.64
C LEU A 511 -40.52 -28.14 14.78
N ARG A 512 -40.33 -26.85 15.06
CA ARG A 512 -39.58 -26.38 16.24
C ARG A 512 -40.29 -26.76 17.54
N ASP A 513 -41.62 -26.66 17.55
CA ASP A 513 -42.47 -26.98 18.70
C ASP A 513 -42.94 -28.45 18.70
N TYR A 514 -42.41 -29.30 17.79
CA TYR A 514 -42.73 -30.72 17.75
C TYR A 514 -42.14 -31.43 18.99
N PRO A 515 -42.93 -32.23 19.74
CA PRO A 515 -42.46 -32.85 20.97
C PRO A 515 -41.31 -33.82 20.70
N GLU A 516 -40.31 -33.85 21.59
CA GLU A 516 -39.17 -34.75 21.45
C GLU A 516 -39.63 -36.22 21.38
N ASP A 517 -39.39 -36.87 20.24
CA ASP A 517 -39.66 -38.29 20.08
C ASP A 517 -38.55 -39.14 20.72
N PRO A 518 -38.86 -40.23 21.43
CA PRO A 518 -37.84 -41.07 22.07
C PRO A 518 -36.94 -41.83 21.08
N TYR A 519 -37.37 -42.03 19.83
CA TYR A 519 -36.67 -42.82 18.82
C TYR A 519 -35.95 -41.96 17.78
N ILE A 520 -36.49 -40.81 17.40
CA ILE A 520 -35.89 -39.96 16.35
C ILE A 520 -35.49 -38.56 16.84
N SER A 521 -34.45 -38.00 16.25
CA SER A 521 -34.21 -36.55 16.20
C SER A 521 -34.45 -36.02 14.79
N ILE A 522 -34.85 -34.75 14.68
CA ILE A 522 -35.25 -34.14 13.41
C ILE A 522 -34.35 -32.96 13.07
N THR A 523 -34.04 -32.79 11.79
CA THR A 523 -33.48 -31.56 11.22
C THR A 523 -34.27 -31.18 9.97
N TYR A 524 -34.30 -29.90 9.61
CA TYR A 524 -35.08 -29.42 8.49
C TYR A 524 -34.44 -28.19 7.83
N PHE A 525 -34.78 -27.99 6.56
CA PHE A 525 -34.38 -26.88 5.70
C PHE A 525 -35.50 -26.59 4.71
N HIS A 526 -35.72 -25.33 4.34
CA HIS A 526 -36.71 -24.93 3.31
C HIS A 526 -36.13 -23.91 2.33
N SER A 527 -36.78 -23.74 1.18
CA SER A 527 -36.26 -22.94 0.06
C SER A 527 -35.93 -21.48 0.39
N GLN A 528 -36.59 -20.89 1.39
CA GLN A 528 -36.34 -19.51 1.84
C GLN A 528 -35.23 -19.40 2.90
N THR A 529 -34.78 -20.49 3.53
CA THR A 529 -33.87 -20.48 4.69
C THR A 529 -32.62 -19.63 4.45
N LEU A 530 -31.95 -19.79 3.30
CA LEU A 530 -30.75 -19.04 2.97
C LEU A 530 -31.02 -17.54 2.84
N ALA A 531 -32.14 -17.15 2.23
CA ALA A 531 -32.53 -15.74 2.09
C ALA A 531 -32.93 -15.11 3.44
N ASP A 532 -33.66 -15.85 4.27
CA ASP A 532 -34.05 -15.42 5.63
C ASP A 532 -32.83 -15.28 6.55
N GLU A 533 -31.82 -16.17 6.42
CA GLU A 533 -30.58 -16.11 7.19
C GLU A 533 -29.63 -15.00 6.71
N LEU A 534 -29.55 -14.73 5.40
CA LEU A 534 -28.86 -13.55 4.86
C LEU A 534 -29.49 -12.25 5.37
N LYS A 535 -30.83 -12.17 5.37
CA LYS A 535 -31.55 -11.03 5.93
C LYS A 535 -31.35 -10.90 7.44
N ARG A 536 -31.39 -12.02 8.18
CA ARG A 536 -31.11 -12.05 9.63
C ARG A 536 -29.71 -11.52 9.93
N ASN A 537 -28.70 -11.88 9.13
CA ASN A 537 -27.37 -11.28 9.20
C ASN A 537 -27.42 -9.75 9.04
N ALA A 538 -28.11 -9.23 8.01
CA ALA A 538 -28.23 -7.80 7.76
C ALA A 538 -28.93 -7.04 8.91
N ASP A 539 -30.05 -7.55 9.40
CA ASP A 539 -30.81 -6.95 10.50
C ASP A 539 -29.95 -6.84 11.78
N THR A 540 -29.03 -7.78 12.01
CA THR A 540 -28.09 -7.71 13.16
C THR A 540 -27.01 -6.61 13.06
N LEU A 541 -26.79 -6.03 11.87
CA LEU A 541 -25.85 -4.92 11.66
C LEU A 541 -26.44 -3.58 12.11
N ILE A 542 -27.76 -3.40 11.98
CA ILE A 542 -28.46 -2.13 12.22
C ILE A 542 -28.12 -1.50 13.59
N PRO A 543 -28.26 -2.20 14.73
CA PRO A 543 -27.89 -1.63 16.03
C PRO A 543 -26.38 -1.41 16.18
N ARG A 544 -25.55 -2.21 15.49
CA ARG A 544 -24.09 -2.14 15.56
C ARG A 544 -23.52 -0.93 14.84
N PHE A 545 -24.20 -0.38 13.82
CA PHE A 545 -23.85 0.93 13.26
C PHE A 545 -23.87 2.02 14.33
N VAL A 546 -24.93 2.10 15.14
CA VAL A 546 -25.07 3.14 16.18
C VAL A 546 -23.92 3.04 17.18
N VAL A 547 -23.53 1.82 17.57
CA VAL A 547 -22.37 1.57 18.44
C VAL A 547 -21.06 2.02 17.77
N ALA A 548 -20.79 1.59 16.53
CA ALA A 548 -19.57 1.95 15.80
C ALA A 548 -19.45 3.47 15.59
N PHE A 549 -20.49 4.13 15.10
CA PHE A 549 -20.52 5.59 14.95
C PHE A 549 -20.29 6.30 16.29
N THR A 550 -20.88 5.82 17.39
CA THR A 550 -20.67 6.40 18.73
C THR A 550 -19.22 6.24 19.19
N LEU A 551 -18.64 5.04 19.04
CA LEU A 551 -17.24 4.77 19.38
C LEU A 551 -16.29 5.64 18.54
N LEU A 552 -16.53 5.76 17.24
CA LEU A 552 -15.77 6.62 16.32
C LEU A 552 -15.88 8.10 16.70
N VAL A 553 -17.08 8.61 17.00
CA VAL A 553 -17.26 9.99 17.46
C VAL A 553 -16.46 10.26 18.74
N VAL A 554 -16.56 9.38 19.75
CA VAL A 554 -15.82 9.52 21.02
C VAL A 554 -14.30 9.47 20.77
N PHE A 555 -13.83 8.52 19.95
CA PHE A 555 -12.43 8.39 19.56
C PHE A 555 -11.92 9.63 18.83
N SER A 556 -12.64 10.11 17.80
CA SER A 556 -12.28 11.28 17.00
C SER A 556 -12.28 12.57 17.83
N MET A 557 -13.21 12.73 18.78
CA MET A 557 -13.21 13.83 19.74
C MET A 557 -11.98 13.80 20.64
N ALA A 558 -11.67 12.66 21.26
CA ALA A 558 -10.50 12.49 22.13
C ALA A 558 -9.19 12.77 21.37
N CYS A 559 -9.07 12.22 20.16
CA CYS A 559 -7.95 12.42 19.24
C CYS A 559 -7.78 13.87 18.75
N SER A 560 -8.83 14.69 18.84
CA SER A 560 -8.83 16.10 18.42
C SER A 560 -8.61 17.08 19.59
N MET A 561 -8.44 16.59 20.81
CA MET A 561 -8.02 17.41 21.96
C MET A 561 -6.59 17.93 21.80
N SER A 562 -6.30 19.04 22.47
CA SER A 562 -4.97 19.62 22.59
C SER A 562 -4.82 20.23 23.98
N PHE A 563 -3.63 20.14 24.56
CA PHE A 563 -3.36 20.61 25.92
C PHE A 563 -2.46 21.86 25.92
N ILE A 564 -2.50 22.62 27.01
CA ILE A 564 -1.61 23.76 27.24
C ILE A 564 -0.25 23.23 27.73
N ASP A 565 0.84 23.73 27.13
CA ASP A 565 2.19 23.21 27.35
C ASP A 565 2.54 23.15 28.85
N LYS A 566 3.10 22.02 29.28
CA LYS A 566 3.47 21.75 30.69
C LYS A 566 2.29 21.74 31.68
N THR A 567 1.05 21.55 31.21
CA THR A 567 -0.14 21.41 32.07
C THR A 567 -1.10 20.33 31.54
N PHE A 568 -2.05 19.90 32.38
CA PHE A 568 -3.14 19.00 32.00
C PHE A 568 -4.43 19.71 31.57
N TYR A 569 -4.41 21.04 31.42
CA TYR A 569 -5.59 21.80 31.00
C TYR A 569 -5.75 21.80 29.48
N ILE A 570 -7.01 21.67 29.03
CA ILE A 570 -7.37 21.64 27.61
C ILE A 570 -7.22 23.05 27.01
N ASP A 571 -6.61 23.13 25.84
CA ASP A 571 -6.51 24.33 25.03
C ASP A 571 -7.75 24.42 24.12
N TRP A 572 -8.78 25.17 24.53
CA TRP A 572 -10.06 25.24 23.82
C TRP A 572 -10.02 26.06 22.52
N VAL A 573 -8.88 26.70 22.22
CA VAL A 573 -8.64 27.35 20.93
C VAL A 573 -8.11 26.34 19.90
N LEU A 574 -7.25 25.40 20.33
CA LEU A 574 -6.61 24.41 19.44
C LEU A 574 -7.32 23.05 19.38
N SER A 575 -8.06 22.69 20.43
CA SER A 575 -8.93 21.50 20.47
C SER A 575 -10.11 21.68 19.52
N LYS A 576 -10.53 20.63 18.81
CA LYS A 576 -11.57 20.72 17.77
C LYS A 576 -12.67 19.64 17.88
N PRO A 577 -13.29 19.42 19.07
CA PRO A 577 -14.18 18.27 19.32
C PRO A 577 -15.40 18.23 18.39
N ILE A 578 -16.11 19.37 18.25
CA ILE A 578 -17.33 19.43 17.44
C ILE A 578 -17.00 19.25 15.95
N LEU A 579 -15.85 19.76 15.48
CA LEU A 579 -15.39 19.51 14.11
C LEU A 579 -15.16 18.02 13.86
N SER A 580 -14.68 17.26 14.84
CA SER A 580 -14.53 15.81 14.75
C SER A 580 -15.88 15.11 14.52
N ILE A 581 -16.93 15.54 15.23
CA ILE A 581 -18.30 15.04 15.04
C ILE A 581 -18.77 15.35 13.61
N LEU A 582 -18.55 16.58 13.14
CA LEU A 582 -18.91 17.00 11.78
C LEU A 582 -18.13 16.24 10.69
N GLY A 583 -16.92 15.77 10.97
CA GLY A 583 -16.16 14.87 10.08
C GLY A 583 -16.80 13.49 9.95
N VAL A 584 -17.18 12.86 11.07
CA VAL A 584 -17.94 11.58 11.04
C VAL A 584 -19.28 11.75 10.32
N ILE A 585 -20.00 12.85 10.58
CA ILE A 585 -21.26 13.17 9.88
C ILE A 585 -21.03 13.36 8.37
N SER A 586 -19.93 14.00 7.96
CA SER A 586 -19.58 14.17 6.54
C SER A 586 -19.48 12.83 5.82
N ALA A 587 -18.86 11.82 6.44
CA ALA A 587 -18.78 10.47 5.89
C ALA A 587 -20.16 9.77 5.87
N GLY A 588 -20.96 9.93 6.93
CA GLY A 588 -22.35 9.43 6.98
C GLY A 588 -23.24 10.02 5.88
N MET A 589 -23.11 11.31 5.57
CA MET A 589 -23.80 11.96 4.46
C MET A 589 -23.36 11.40 3.10
N ALA A 590 -22.06 11.13 2.92
CA ALA A 590 -21.55 10.54 1.69
C ALA A 590 -22.11 9.12 1.44
N ILE A 591 -22.21 8.30 2.50
CA ILE A 591 -22.83 6.97 2.44
C ILE A 591 -24.30 7.05 2.04
N LEU A 592 -25.08 7.93 2.69
CA LEU A 592 -26.50 8.13 2.36
C LEU A 592 -26.67 8.63 0.91
N THR A 593 -25.77 9.48 0.43
CA THR A 593 -25.75 9.98 -0.95
C THR A 593 -25.40 8.87 -1.94
N GLY A 594 -24.41 8.02 -1.63
CA GLY A 594 -24.00 6.90 -2.46
C GLY A 594 -25.09 5.83 -2.59
N ILE A 595 -25.65 5.35 -1.48
CA ILE A 595 -26.74 4.37 -1.50
C ILE A 595 -27.99 4.97 -2.16
N GLY A 596 -28.38 6.19 -1.79
CA GLY A 596 -29.57 6.85 -2.32
C GLY A 596 -29.50 7.11 -3.82
N SER A 597 -28.36 7.61 -4.33
CA SER A 597 -28.19 7.84 -5.77
C SER A 597 -28.22 6.54 -6.59
N LEU A 598 -27.62 5.46 -6.10
CA LEU A 598 -27.66 4.15 -6.77
C LEU A 598 -29.06 3.52 -6.75
N ALA A 599 -29.79 3.65 -5.65
CA ALA A 599 -31.19 3.20 -5.56
C ALA A 599 -32.10 3.98 -6.53
N LEU A 600 -31.91 5.30 -6.68
CA LEU A 600 -32.62 6.11 -7.69
C LEU A 600 -32.29 5.72 -9.13
N LEU A 601 -31.11 5.14 -9.39
CA LEU A 601 -30.72 4.57 -10.68
C LEU A 601 -31.21 3.13 -10.88
N GLY A 602 -31.95 2.57 -9.93
CA GLY A 602 -32.51 1.21 -10.02
C GLY A 602 -31.52 0.09 -9.73
N MET A 603 -30.35 0.38 -9.14
CA MET A 603 -29.37 -0.66 -8.78
C MET A 603 -29.90 -1.53 -7.63
N PRO A 604 -29.91 -2.88 -7.77
CA PRO A 604 -30.34 -3.77 -6.70
C PRO A 604 -29.40 -3.66 -5.49
N TYR A 605 -29.97 -3.71 -4.29
CA TYR A 605 -29.25 -3.74 -3.04
C TYR A 605 -29.03 -5.20 -2.60
N ASN A 606 -27.82 -5.54 -2.17
CA ASN A 606 -27.49 -6.82 -1.56
C ASN A 606 -27.18 -6.58 -0.08
N ASP A 607 -27.67 -7.45 0.80
CA ASP A 607 -27.45 -7.41 2.25
C ASP A 607 -25.97 -7.29 2.67
N ILE A 608 -25.02 -7.81 1.87
CA ILE A 608 -23.57 -7.64 2.10
C ILE A 608 -23.13 -6.16 2.02
N VAL A 609 -23.83 -5.33 1.25
CA VAL A 609 -23.62 -3.87 1.21
C VAL A 609 -23.84 -3.24 2.59
N GLY A 610 -24.58 -3.90 3.50
CA GLY A 610 -24.69 -3.53 4.91
C GLY A 610 -23.35 -3.44 5.66
N VAL A 611 -22.26 -4.04 5.15
CA VAL A 611 -20.94 -3.90 5.78
C VAL A 611 -20.20 -2.62 5.32
N MET A 612 -20.54 -2.09 4.13
CA MET A 612 -19.89 -0.91 3.53
C MET A 612 -19.85 0.32 4.45
N PRO A 613 -20.90 0.71 5.20
CA PRO A 613 -20.86 1.95 5.98
C PRO A 613 -19.77 1.96 7.06
N PHE A 614 -19.46 0.81 7.68
CA PHE A 614 -18.37 0.72 8.66
C PHE A 614 -17.00 1.09 8.04
N LEU A 615 -16.78 0.71 6.78
CA LEU A 615 -15.56 1.05 6.05
C LEU A 615 -15.52 2.51 5.60
N VAL A 616 -16.59 2.97 4.95
CA VAL A 616 -16.60 4.31 4.32
C VAL A 616 -16.56 5.42 5.38
N VAL A 617 -17.13 5.20 6.58
CA VAL A 617 -16.92 6.13 7.70
C VAL A 617 -15.45 6.20 8.08
N ALA A 618 -14.76 5.06 8.19
CA ALA A 618 -13.35 5.03 8.58
C ALA A 618 -12.45 5.80 7.60
N VAL A 619 -12.64 5.60 6.29
CA VAL A 619 -11.96 6.36 5.22
C VAL A 619 -12.25 7.86 5.34
N GLY A 620 -13.49 8.25 5.61
CA GLY A 620 -13.84 9.65 5.86
C GLY A 620 -13.15 10.22 7.10
N THR A 621 -13.05 9.44 8.19
CA THR A 621 -12.37 9.88 9.42
C THR A 621 -10.85 9.95 9.30
N ASP A 622 -10.20 9.09 8.50
CA ASP A 622 -8.75 9.21 8.26
C ASP A 622 -8.41 10.50 7.50
N ASN A 623 -9.11 10.72 6.39
CA ASN A 623 -9.01 11.96 5.61
C ASN A 623 -9.32 13.22 6.45
N MET A 624 -10.16 13.10 7.49
CA MET A 624 -10.43 14.16 8.48
C MET A 624 -9.21 14.41 9.39
N PHE A 625 -8.57 13.37 9.93
CA PHE A 625 -7.36 13.51 10.74
C PHE A 625 -6.20 14.13 9.96
N LEU A 626 -6.01 13.72 8.70
CA LEU A 626 -4.99 14.28 7.79
C LEU A 626 -5.17 15.79 7.58
N MET A 627 -6.39 16.24 7.28
CA MET A 627 -6.68 17.68 7.13
C MET A 627 -6.52 18.48 8.43
N VAL A 628 -6.98 17.95 9.56
CA VAL A 628 -6.82 18.61 10.87
C VAL A 628 -5.33 18.72 11.25
N SER A 629 -4.52 17.70 10.95
CA SER A 629 -3.07 17.73 11.12
C SER A 629 -2.41 18.79 10.22
N ALA A 630 -2.79 18.85 8.94
CA ALA A 630 -2.26 19.84 8.01
C ALA A 630 -2.55 21.29 8.44
N VAL A 631 -3.76 21.62 8.92
CA VAL A 631 -4.03 22.98 9.48
C VAL A 631 -3.20 23.25 10.72
N ARG A 632 -2.97 22.25 11.59
CA ARG A 632 -2.13 22.40 12.79
C ARG A 632 -0.66 22.69 12.48
N ARG A 633 -0.15 22.30 11.30
CA ARG A 633 1.21 22.63 10.82
C ARG A 633 1.32 24.05 10.23
N THR A 634 0.22 24.72 9.89
CA THR A 634 0.24 26.12 9.42
C THR A 634 0.46 27.12 10.57
N SER A 635 1.19 28.20 10.32
CA SER A 635 1.49 29.21 11.36
C SER A 635 0.21 29.92 11.83
N ARG A 636 0.01 29.98 13.15
CA ARG A 636 -1.15 30.64 13.79
C ARG A 636 -1.20 32.16 13.59
N THR A 637 -0.10 32.75 13.14
CA THR A 637 0.01 34.19 12.85
C THR A 637 -0.53 34.60 11.48
N LEU A 638 -0.82 33.64 10.60
CA LEU A 638 -1.40 33.89 9.27
C LEU A 638 -2.94 33.97 9.34
N PRO A 639 -3.60 34.81 8.51
CA PRO A 639 -5.05 34.83 8.42
C PRO A 639 -5.62 33.46 8.03
N ALA A 640 -6.83 33.12 8.48
CA ALA A 640 -7.46 31.83 8.20
C ALA A 640 -7.50 31.48 6.70
N LYS A 641 -7.63 32.49 5.83
CA LYS A 641 -7.62 32.36 4.36
C LYS A 641 -6.30 31.82 3.80
N GLU A 642 -5.17 32.25 4.36
CA GLU A 642 -3.85 31.77 3.93
C GLU A 642 -3.57 30.39 4.52
N ARG A 643 -3.96 30.14 5.78
CA ARG A 643 -3.85 28.83 6.43
C ARG A 643 -4.65 27.74 5.71
N MET A 644 -5.90 28.02 5.33
CA MET A 644 -6.71 27.09 4.52
C MET A 644 -6.14 26.92 3.09
N SER A 645 -5.58 27.98 2.51
CA SER A 645 -4.89 27.90 1.22
C SER A 645 -3.65 27.00 1.26
N GLU A 646 -2.90 26.99 2.37
CA GLU A 646 -1.74 26.11 2.58
C GLU A 646 -2.19 24.67 2.86
N CYS A 647 -3.14 24.49 3.79
CA CYS A 647 -3.64 23.16 4.16
C CYS A 647 -4.19 22.38 2.97
N LEU A 648 -5.10 22.96 2.17
CA LEU A 648 -5.66 22.23 1.02
C LEU A 648 -4.62 22.02 -0.09
N SER A 649 -3.60 22.87 -0.21
CA SER A 649 -2.54 22.66 -1.21
C SER A 649 -1.63 21.46 -0.92
N ASP A 650 -1.60 20.99 0.34
CA ASP A 650 -0.83 19.83 0.82
C ASP A 650 -1.77 18.62 1.01
N ALA A 651 -2.71 18.72 1.96
CA ALA A 651 -3.57 17.59 2.33
C ALA A 651 -4.52 17.15 1.21
N ALA A 652 -5.17 18.07 0.47
CA ALA A 652 -6.17 17.67 -0.52
C ALA A 652 -5.54 17.01 -1.77
N VAL A 653 -4.26 17.28 -2.06
CA VAL A 653 -3.50 16.54 -3.08
C VAL A 653 -3.26 15.11 -2.62
N SER A 654 -2.85 14.92 -1.37
CA SER A 654 -2.64 13.58 -0.81
C SER A 654 -3.94 12.77 -0.72
N ILE A 655 -5.05 13.41 -0.33
CA ILE A 655 -6.39 12.82 -0.25
C ILE A 655 -6.97 12.51 -1.65
N LEU A 656 -6.62 13.31 -2.67
CA LEU A 656 -6.97 13.01 -4.06
C LEU A 656 -6.27 11.74 -4.55
N ILE A 657 -5.04 11.47 -4.12
CA ILE A 657 -4.34 10.22 -4.45
C ILE A 657 -5.14 9.04 -3.88
N THR A 658 -5.32 8.99 -2.56
CA THR A 658 -6.00 7.87 -1.87
C THR A 658 -7.43 7.65 -2.34
N SER A 659 -8.21 8.72 -2.47
CA SER A 659 -9.59 8.61 -2.94
C SER A 659 -9.69 8.14 -4.39
N SER A 660 -8.76 8.55 -5.27
CA SER A 660 -8.75 8.06 -6.65
C SER A 660 -8.34 6.59 -6.73
N THR A 661 -7.43 6.15 -5.86
CA THR A 661 -6.95 4.77 -5.83
C THR A 661 -7.99 3.81 -5.27
N ASP A 662 -8.71 4.20 -4.22
CA ASP A 662 -9.84 3.41 -3.71
C ASP A 662 -10.95 3.27 -4.75
N VAL A 663 -11.42 4.38 -5.33
CA VAL A 663 -12.49 4.37 -6.33
C VAL A 663 -12.13 3.48 -7.53
N LEU A 664 -10.87 3.50 -7.98
CA LEU A 664 -10.41 2.67 -9.08
C LEU A 664 -10.15 1.22 -8.66
N SER A 665 -9.71 0.94 -7.43
CA SER A 665 -9.58 -0.44 -6.91
C SER A 665 -10.94 -1.12 -6.80
N PHE A 666 -11.94 -0.46 -6.20
CA PHE A 666 -13.32 -0.94 -6.22
C PHE A 666 -13.87 -1.01 -7.66
N GLY A 667 -13.45 -0.12 -8.56
CA GLY A 667 -13.71 -0.21 -10.00
C GLY A 667 -13.26 -1.55 -10.62
N VAL A 668 -12.07 -2.06 -10.27
CA VAL A 668 -11.59 -3.39 -10.71
C VAL A 668 -12.49 -4.51 -10.17
N GLY A 669 -13.04 -4.36 -8.96
CA GLY A 669 -14.01 -5.31 -8.41
C GLY A 669 -15.30 -5.48 -9.24
N THR A 670 -15.67 -4.48 -10.05
CA THR A 670 -16.83 -4.59 -10.96
C THR A 670 -16.61 -5.52 -12.16
N ILE A 671 -15.35 -5.83 -12.48
CA ILE A 671 -14.95 -6.75 -13.56
C ILE A 671 -15.17 -8.23 -13.17
N THR A 672 -15.38 -8.51 -11.87
CA THR A 672 -15.62 -9.88 -11.38
C THR A 672 -16.88 -10.50 -11.98
N THR A 673 -16.91 -11.83 -12.10
CA THR A 673 -18.09 -12.55 -12.60
C THR A 673 -19.14 -12.84 -11.51
N ILE A 674 -18.88 -12.49 -10.24
CA ILE A 674 -19.74 -12.81 -9.08
C ILE A 674 -20.58 -11.58 -8.70
N PRO A 675 -21.92 -11.59 -8.86
CA PRO A 675 -22.76 -10.41 -8.67
C PRO A 675 -22.67 -9.76 -7.28
N ALA A 676 -22.53 -10.54 -6.21
CA ALA A 676 -22.35 -10.03 -4.85
C ALA A 676 -21.15 -9.08 -4.72
N VAL A 677 -20.03 -9.43 -5.36
CA VAL A 677 -18.78 -8.66 -5.36
C VAL A 677 -18.97 -7.40 -6.21
N GLN A 678 -19.53 -7.54 -7.42
CA GLN A 678 -19.80 -6.40 -8.30
C GLN A 678 -20.67 -5.34 -7.61
N ILE A 679 -21.81 -5.75 -7.02
CA ILE A 679 -22.74 -4.85 -6.32
C ILE A 679 -22.03 -4.15 -5.16
N PHE A 680 -21.35 -4.90 -4.28
CA PHE A 680 -20.62 -4.32 -3.15
C PHE A 680 -19.58 -3.27 -3.61
N CYS A 681 -18.81 -3.60 -4.65
CA CYS A 681 -17.79 -2.71 -5.19
C CYS A 681 -18.37 -1.43 -5.82
N ILE A 682 -19.51 -1.51 -6.53
CA ILE A 682 -20.20 -0.33 -7.07
C ILE A 682 -20.67 0.60 -5.95
N TYR A 683 -21.39 0.07 -4.95
CA TYR A 683 -21.87 0.86 -3.81
C TYR A 683 -20.71 1.51 -3.04
N THR A 684 -19.62 0.76 -2.80
CA THR A 684 -18.46 1.26 -2.06
C THR A 684 -17.70 2.33 -2.85
N GLY A 685 -17.41 2.09 -4.13
CA GLY A 685 -16.70 3.05 -4.98
C GLY A 685 -17.44 4.38 -5.14
N VAL A 686 -18.76 4.35 -5.35
CA VAL A 686 -19.58 5.57 -5.43
C VAL A 686 -19.65 6.29 -4.09
N SER A 687 -19.76 5.56 -2.98
CA SER A 687 -19.77 6.15 -1.64
C SER A 687 -18.43 6.83 -1.29
N ILE A 688 -17.29 6.22 -1.64
CA ILE A 688 -15.96 6.83 -1.44
C ILE A 688 -15.77 8.05 -2.34
N PHE A 689 -16.27 8.03 -3.58
CA PHE A 689 -16.26 9.20 -4.47
C PHE A 689 -17.04 10.39 -3.86
N PHE A 690 -18.22 10.16 -3.27
CA PHE A 690 -18.93 11.21 -2.53
C PHE A 690 -18.22 11.63 -1.24
N THR A 691 -17.55 10.70 -0.54
CA THR A 691 -16.74 11.01 0.65
C THR A 691 -15.62 11.98 0.29
N PHE A 692 -14.90 11.75 -0.81
CA PHE A 692 -13.90 12.68 -1.33
C PHE A 692 -14.48 14.08 -1.60
N ILE A 693 -15.61 14.16 -2.33
CA ILE A 693 -16.26 15.44 -2.65
C ILE A 693 -16.64 16.20 -1.37
N TYR A 694 -17.28 15.54 -0.40
CA TYR A 694 -17.69 16.18 0.85
C TYR A 694 -16.50 16.54 1.73
N GLN A 695 -15.39 15.81 1.66
CA GLN A 695 -14.17 16.15 2.35
C GLN A 695 -13.55 17.47 1.85
N ILE A 696 -13.41 17.61 0.52
CA ILE A 696 -12.84 18.82 -0.10
C ILE A 696 -13.81 20.02 -0.15
N THR A 697 -15.11 19.80 0.14
CA THR A 697 -16.13 20.87 0.16
C THR A 697 -16.70 21.10 1.56
N PHE A 698 -17.62 20.26 2.03
CA PHE A 698 -18.32 20.38 3.31
C PHE A 698 -17.37 20.41 4.50
N PHE A 699 -16.52 19.38 4.67
CA PHE A 699 -15.60 19.32 5.80
C PHE A 699 -14.54 20.42 5.73
N SER A 700 -14.05 20.74 4.53
CA SER A 700 -13.18 21.91 4.29
C SER A 700 -13.82 23.24 4.72
N ALA A 701 -15.13 23.41 4.51
CA ALA A 701 -15.87 24.60 4.96
C ALA A 701 -16.05 24.64 6.48
N CYS A 702 -16.36 23.51 7.12
CA CYS A 702 -16.34 23.38 8.57
C CYS A 702 -14.97 23.76 9.15
N LEU A 703 -13.89 23.20 8.60
CA LEU A 703 -12.51 23.47 9.02
C LEU A 703 -12.12 24.95 8.82
N ALA A 704 -12.57 25.60 7.75
CA ALA A 704 -12.37 27.04 7.54
C ALA A 704 -13.07 27.91 8.60
N VAL A 705 -14.30 27.56 9.01
CA VAL A 705 -15.01 28.25 10.11
C VAL A 705 -14.27 28.06 11.44
N TYR A 706 -13.84 26.85 11.76
CA TYR A 706 -13.06 26.57 12.97
C TYR A 706 -11.69 27.28 12.97
N THR A 707 -11.07 27.45 11.81
CA THR A 707 -9.82 28.22 11.68
C THR A 707 -10.04 29.73 11.92
N LYS A 708 -11.20 30.29 11.52
CA LYS A 708 -11.59 31.66 11.90
C LYS A 708 -11.86 31.81 13.39
N PHE A 709 -12.42 30.80 14.07
CA PHE A 709 -12.57 30.82 15.53
C PHE A 709 -11.22 30.79 16.24
N GLU A 710 -10.26 30.02 15.71
CA GLU A 710 -8.88 29.97 16.21
C GLU A 710 -8.17 31.34 16.08
N GLU A 711 -8.31 32.01 14.93
CA GLU A 711 -7.80 33.37 14.68
C GLU A 711 -8.41 34.41 15.65
N GLN A 712 -9.66 34.22 16.05
CA GLN A 712 -10.39 35.10 16.99
C GLN A 712 -10.18 34.74 18.48
N GLY A 713 -9.38 33.71 18.80
CA GLY A 713 -9.18 33.23 20.17
C GLY A 713 -10.45 32.72 20.86
N ARG A 714 -11.41 32.22 20.06
CA ARG A 714 -12.69 31.70 20.54
C ARG A 714 -12.60 30.22 20.90
N ASN A 715 -13.45 29.84 21.85
CA ASN A 715 -13.66 28.48 22.30
C ASN A 715 -14.31 27.65 21.18
N SER A 716 -13.70 26.52 20.81
CA SER A 716 -14.19 25.68 19.72
C SER A 716 -15.50 24.93 20.02
N ALA A 717 -15.86 24.78 21.30
CA ALA A 717 -17.12 24.16 21.71
C ALA A 717 -18.23 25.22 21.90
N PHE A 718 -17.95 26.30 22.62
CA PHE A 718 -18.97 27.28 23.04
C PHE A 718 -18.99 28.58 22.22
N VAL A 719 -18.01 28.81 21.33
CA VAL A 719 -17.86 30.02 20.49
C VAL A 719 -17.68 31.34 21.30
N VAL A 720 -17.51 31.25 22.62
CA VAL A 720 -17.19 32.36 23.54
C VAL A 720 -15.69 32.68 23.49
N ALA A 721 -15.28 33.92 23.81
CA ALA A 721 -13.86 34.26 23.95
C ALA A 721 -13.17 33.48 25.08
N THR A 722 -11.98 32.94 24.81
CA THR A 722 -11.21 32.18 25.81
C THR A 722 -10.41 33.08 26.75
N VAL A 723 -10.13 32.56 27.94
CA VAL A 723 -9.21 33.17 28.90
C VAL A 723 -7.78 32.73 28.56
N ASN A 724 -6.90 33.71 28.41
CA ASN A 724 -5.49 33.49 28.06
C ASN A 724 -4.76 32.64 29.13
N GLU A 725 -3.96 31.67 28.68
CA GLU A 725 -3.13 30.77 29.50
C GLU A 725 -2.34 31.46 30.63
N SER A 726 -1.86 32.69 30.39
CA SER A 726 -1.16 33.52 31.38
C SER A 726 -1.96 33.82 32.66
N LYS A 727 -3.30 33.76 32.59
CA LYS A 727 -4.19 34.04 33.72
C LYS A 727 -4.65 32.79 34.47
N LYS A 728 -4.18 31.59 34.12
CA LYS A 728 -4.68 30.29 34.62
C LYS A 728 -4.88 30.23 36.14
N ASP A 729 -3.99 30.83 36.93
CA ASP A 729 -4.01 30.74 38.39
C ASP A 729 -5.00 31.73 39.05
N SER A 730 -5.52 32.69 38.27
CA SER A 730 -6.46 33.73 38.71
C SER A 730 -7.94 33.46 38.36
N VAL A 731 -8.24 32.40 37.60
CA VAL A 731 -9.61 32.08 37.14
C VAL A 731 -10.29 30.99 37.97
N SER A 732 -11.62 30.93 37.92
CA SER A 732 -12.41 29.86 38.57
C SER A 732 -12.11 28.47 37.98
N LEU A 733 -12.33 27.41 38.76
CA LEU A 733 -12.07 26.02 38.33
C LEU A 733 -12.85 25.65 37.05
N ILE A 734 -14.10 26.10 36.92
CA ILE A 734 -14.93 25.92 35.71
C ILE A 734 -14.28 26.61 34.51
N SER A 735 -13.78 27.84 34.68
CA SER A 735 -13.08 28.57 33.61
C SER A 735 -11.75 27.91 33.23
N ARG A 736 -11.04 27.31 34.19
CA ARG A 736 -9.81 26.52 33.93
C ARG A 736 -10.10 25.26 33.13
N LEU A 737 -11.18 24.54 33.44
CA LEU A 737 -11.54 23.31 32.76
C LEU A 737 -12.11 23.55 31.35
N PHE A 738 -12.97 24.57 31.18
CA PHE A 738 -13.80 24.72 29.98
C PHE A 738 -13.56 25.98 29.14
N ASN A 739 -12.72 26.93 29.57
CA ASN A 739 -12.52 28.19 28.82
C ASN A 739 -11.08 28.76 28.82
N LEU A 740 -10.05 27.93 29.04
CA LEU A 740 -8.65 28.32 28.81
C LEU A 740 -8.26 28.19 27.32
N GLY A 741 -7.38 29.05 26.84
CA GLY A 741 -6.84 29.01 25.48
C GLY A 741 -5.45 29.64 25.36
N SER A 742 -4.60 29.06 24.51
CA SER A 742 -3.32 29.68 24.17
C SER A 742 -3.50 30.79 23.13
N ALA A 743 -2.94 31.98 23.38
CA ALA A 743 -2.92 33.08 22.42
C ALA A 743 -1.76 32.88 21.41
N PRO A 744 -1.89 33.37 20.16
CA PRO A 744 -0.76 33.37 19.22
C PRO A 744 0.41 34.20 19.76
N LYS A 745 1.63 33.69 19.62
CA LYS A 745 2.85 34.46 19.92
C LYS A 745 3.04 35.58 18.88
N SER A 746 3.87 36.58 19.23
CA SER A 746 4.10 37.80 18.44
C SER A 746 4.35 37.53 16.95
N LYS A 747 3.87 38.43 16.06
CA LYS A 747 3.99 38.37 14.59
C LYS A 747 5.42 38.17 14.05
N ALA A 748 6.45 38.33 14.88
CA ALA A 748 7.85 38.10 14.53
C ALA A 748 8.28 36.61 14.59
N ALA A 749 7.45 35.69 15.09
CA ALA A 749 7.77 34.27 15.21
C ALA A 749 6.85 33.37 14.35
N HIS A 750 7.40 32.29 13.81
CA HIS A 750 6.62 31.16 13.29
C HIS A 750 5.98 30.41 14.46
N ASP A 751 4.79 30.84 14.89
CA ASP A 751 4.06 30.20 15.99
C ASP A 751 3.33 28.94 15.49
N ILE A 752 4.09 27.86 15.40
CA ILE A 752 3.62 26.49 15.13
C ILE A 752 3.71 25.72 16.45
N LYS A 753 2.56 25.37 17.03
CA LYS A 753 2.47 24.59 18.27
C LYS A 753 2.41 23.11 17.92
N GLU A 754 3.56 22.49 17.69
CA GLU A 754 3.67 21.06 17.40
C GLU A 754 3.05 20.22 18.53
N PRO A 755 2.17 19.25 18.21
CA PRO A 755 1.64 18.33 19.21
C PRO A 755 2.75 17.39 19.71
N ALA A 756 2.65 16.94 20.95
CA ALA A 756 3.61 16.01 21.55
C ALA A 756 3.77 14.70 20.75
N THR A 757 2.74 14.28 20.02
CA THR A 757 2.78 13.10 19.15
C THR A 757 3.64 13.30 17.89
N ALA A 758 3.67 14.51 17.30
CA ALA A 758 4.58 14.82 16.20
C ALA A 758 6.05 14.77 16.66
N ARG A 759 6.33 15.27 17.87
CA ARG A 759 7.66 15.14 18.50
C ARG A 759 8.01 13.70 18.84
N PHE A 760 7.07 12.89 19.31
CA PHE A 760 7.32 11.45 19.50
C PHE A 760 7.78 10.78 18.19
N PHE A 761 7.07 11.02 17.08
CA PHE A 761 7.47 10.45 15.79
C PHE A 761 8.79 11.02 15.25
N GLY A 762 8.99 12.33 15.35
CA GLY A 762 10.16 13.02 14.80
C GLY A 762 11.44 12.93 15.66
N GLU A 763 11.35 12.97 16.99
CA GLU A 763 12.50 13.07 17.90
C GLU A 763 12.87 11.75 18.57
N TRP A 764 11.94 10.80 18.70
CA TRP A 764 12.18 9.50 19.34
C TRP A 764 12.07 8.33 18.36
N TYR A 765 10.92 8.16 17.71
CA TYR A 765 10.64 7.00 16.85
C TYR A 765 11.54 6.97 15.61
N ALA A 766 11.59 8.06 14.83
CA ALA A 766 12.39 8.09 13.61
C ALA A 766 13.90 7.92 13.86
N PRO A 767 14.54 8.56 14.86
CA PRO A 767 15.95 8.29 15.18
C PRO A 767 16.23 6.85 15.62
N VAL A 768 15.30 6.22 16.37
CA VAL A 768 15.40 4.79 16.71
C VAL A 768 15.30 3.92 15.44
N LEU A 769 14.31 4.16 14.58
CA LEU A 769 14.11 3.42 13.33
C LEU A 769 15.28 3.59 12.34
N MET A 770 15.91 4.77 12.29
CA MET A 770 17.05 5.06 11.41
C MET A 770 18.40 4.53 11.94
N ASN A 771 18.46 4.02 13.17
CA ASN A 771 19.66 3.35 13.71
C ASN A 771 20.04 2.16 12.80
N PRO A 772 21.32 2.00 12.38
CA PRO A 772 21.73 0.95 11.46
C PRO A 772 21.40 -0.47 11.95
N ILE A 773 21.45 -0.73 13.27
CA ILE A 773 21.09 -2.03 13.85
C ILE A 773 19.59 -2.28 13.71
N VAL A 774 18.76 -1.28 14.04
CA VAL A 774 17.29 -1.37 13.94
C VAL A 774 16.84 -1.53 12.50
N ARG A 775 17.48 -0.85 11.54
CA ARG A 775 17.23 -1.05 10.10
C ARG A 775 17.56 -2.46 9.65
N ALA A 776 18.68 -3.04 10.10
CA ALA A 776 19.02 -4.43 9.78
C ALA A 776 17.99 -5.42 10.37
N LEU A 777 17.56 -5.21 11.62
CA LEU A 777 16.52 -6.02 12.26
C LEU A 777 15.16 -5.89 11.55
N ALA A 778 14.77 -4.68 11.12
CA ALA A 778 13.56 -4.44 10.35
C ALA A 778 13.58 -5.16 8.99
N MET A 779 14.72 -5.18 8.30
CA MET A 779 14.90 -5.93 7.05
C MET A 779 14.84 -7.44 7.27
N ILE A 780 15.43 -7.96 8.34
CA ILE A 780 15.32 -9.39 8.72
C ILE A 780 13.86 -9.74 9.03
N TRP A 781 13.15 -8.89 9.77
CA TRP A 781 11.73 -9.09 10.08
C TRP A 781 10.86 -9.07 8.82
N PHE A 782 11.14 -8.17 7.86
CA PHE A 782 10.46 -8.13 6.57
C PHE A 782 10.64 -9.43 5.76
N VAL A 783 11.85 -10.00 5.75
CA VAL A 783 12.11 -11.30 5.10
C VAL A 783 11.36 -12.44 5.81
N ILE A 784 11.36 -12.47 7.15
CA ILE A 784 10.58 -13.45 7.94
C ILE A 784 9.08 -13.33 7.60
N TYR A 785 8.55 -12.11 7.54
CA TYR A 785 7.17 -11.81 7.17
C TYR A 785 6.81 -12.41 5.80
N LEU A 786 7.65 -12.20 4.78
CA LEU A 786 7.43 -12.74 3.42
C LEU A 786 7.48 -14.28 3.39
N VAL A 787 8.37 -14.92 4.16
CA VAL A 787 8.45 -16.38 4.25
C VAL A 787 7.18 -16.98 4.86
N PHE A 788 6.67 -16.40 5.95
CA PHE A 788 5.41 -16.85 6.56
C PHE A 788 4.19 -16.56 5.67
N ALA A 789 4.16 -15.43 4.96
CA ALA A 789 3.13 -15.14 3.96
C ALA A 789 3.13 -16.20 2.84
N GLY A 790 4.31 -16.52 2.28
CA GLY A 790 4.45 -17.56 1.26
C GLY A 790 4.06 -18.95 1.73
N TYR A 791 4.37 -19.31 2.99
CA TYR A 791 3.89 -20.54 3.60
C TYR A 791 2.35 -20.56 3.70
N GLY A 792 1.73 -19.46 4.12
CA GLY A 792 0.27 -19.30 4.14
C GLY A 792 -0.37 -19.45 2.76
N CYS A 793 0.19 -18.80 1.73
CA CYS A 793 -0.27 -18.91 0.35
C CYS A 793 -0.19 -20.36 -0.20
N SER A 794 0.75 -21.19 0.29
CA SER A 794 0.82 -22.61 -0.08
C SER A 794 -0.24 -23.51 0.58
N LYS A 795 -1.09 -22.94 1.46
CA LYS A 795 -2.11 -23.65 2.24
C LYS A 795 -3.52 -23.08 2.08
N ILE A 796 -3.74 -22.24 1.06
CA ILE A 796 -5.05 -21.65 0.76
C ILE A 796 -6.11 -22.76 0.67
N LYS A 797 -7.24 -22.53 1.34
CA LYS A 797 -8.46 -23.33 1.20
C LYS A 797 -9.44 -22.58 0.33
N GLU A 798 -10.11 -23.27 -0.57
CA GLU A 798 -10.99 -22.68 -1.57
C GLU A 798 -12.46 -22.91 -1.24
N GLY A 799 -13.28 -21.90 -1.50
CA GLY A 799 -14.72 -22.02 -1.61
C GLY A 799 -15.53 -21.53 -0.40
N LEU A 800 -16.76 -21.13 -0.73
CA LEU A 800 -17.81 -20.76 0.21
C LEU A 800 -18.78 -21.93 0.37
N GLU A 801 -18.57 -22.76 1.38
CA GLU A 801 -19.56 -23.79 1.76
C GLU A 801 -20.90 -23.12 2.09
N PRO A 802 -22.07 -23.66 1.69
CA PRO A 802 -23.38 -23.03 1.98
C PRO A 802 -23.62 -22.77 3.47
N VAL A 803 -23.03 -23.59 4.35
CA VAL A 803 -23.06 -23.45 5.82
C VAL A 803 -22.47 -22.10 6.28
N ASN A 804 -21.51 -21.54 5.54
CA ASN A 804 -20.83 -20.28 5.87
C ASN A 804 -21.68 -19.03 5.58
N LEU A 805 -22.83 -19.18 4.92
CA LEU A 805 -23.83 -18.11 4.76
C LEU A 805 -24.75 -17.98 5.98
N LEU A 806 -24.80 -19.02 6.84
CA LEU A 806 -25.70 -19.10 7.98
C LEU A 806 -25.09 -18.44 9.24
N VAL A 807 -25.96 -17.95 10.13
CA VAL A 807 -25.56 -17.55 11.50
C VAL A 807 -25.30 -18.82 12.32
N GLN A 808 -24.34 -18.80 13.26
CA GLN A 808 -23.89 -19.97 14.03
C GLN A 808 -24.98 -20.71 14.82
N ASP A 809 -26.09 -20.03 15.17
CA ASP A 809 -27.24 -20.59 15.88
C ASP A 809 -28.34 -21.13 14.93
N SER A 810 -28.12 -21.08 13.62
CA SER A 810 -29.12 -21.47 12.62
C SER A 810 -29.48 -22.96 12.70
N TYR A 811 -30.78 -23.24 12.64
CA TYR A 811 -31.34 -24.59 12.62
C TYR A 811 -30.93 -25.39 11.37
N ALA A 812 -30.46 -24.73 10.31
CA ALA A 812 -30.00 -25.37 9.08
C ALA A 812 -28.56 -25.91 9.17
N ILE A 813 -27.72 -25.42 10.10
CA ILE A 813 -26.34 -25.92 10.26
C ILE A 813 -26.31 -27.41 10.63
N PRO A 814 -27.12 -27.90 11.61
CA PRO A 814 -27.25 -29.34 11.87
C PRO A 814 -27.73 -30.15 10.66
N HIS A 815 -28.59 -29.58 9.81
CA HIS A 815 -29.12 -30.25 8.63
C HIS A 815 -28.02 -30.48 7.57
N TYR A 816 -27.27 -29.44 7.20
CA TYR A 816 -26.15 -29.55 6.26
C TYR A 816 -25.07 -30.54 6.74
N ARG A 817 -24.66 -30.48 8.00
CA ARG A 817 -23.68 -31.44 8.58
C ARG A 817 -24.16 -32.90 8.53
N LEU A 818 -25.47 -33.11 8.57
CA LEU A 818 -26.07 -34.43 8.44
C LEU A 818 -26.07 -34.89 6.98
N LEU A 819 -26.36 -34.00 6.02
CA LEU A 819 -26.20 -34.26 4.58
C LEU A 819 -24.76 -34.64 4.22
N GLU A 820 -23.77 -33.85 4.67
CA GLU A 820 -22.34 -34.14 4.53
C GLU A 820 -21.97 -35.53 5.05
N LYS A 821 -22.39 -35.86 6.28
CA LYS A 821 -22.03 -37.11 6.96
C LYS A 821 -22.66 -38.36 6.35
N TYR A 822 -23.90 -38.27 5.88
CA TYR A 822 -24.72 -39.45 5.58
C TYR A 822 -25.23 -39.59 4.15
N PHE A 823 -25.29 -38.50 3.36
CA PHE A 823 -25.93 -38.49 2.03
C PHE A 823 -24.98 -38.05 0.90
N TRP A 824 -24.09 -37.10 1.15
CA TRP A 824 -23.07 -36.67 0.17
C TRP A 824 -21.90 -37.65 0.05
N LYS A 825 -21.69 -38.51 1.04
CA LYS A 825 -20.69 -39.59 0.93
C LYS A 825 -21.12 -40.68 -0.06
N TYR A 826 -22.40 -41.00 -0.14
CA TYR A 826 -22.92 -42.05 -1.02
C TYR A 826 -24.44 -41.88 -1.12
N GLY A 827 -24.98 -41.75 -2.32
CA GLY A 827 -26.44 -41.71 -2.55
C GLY A 827 -27.00 -40.43 -3.17
N ALA A 828 -26.17 -39.41 -3.42
CA ALA A 828 -26.59 -38.25 -4.20
C ALA A 828 -26.90 -38.64 -5.67
N GLN A 829 -27.83 -37.94 -6.32
CA GLN A 829 -28.26 -38.24 -7.68
C GLN A 829 -27.77 -37.18 -8.67
N LEU A 830 -27.27 -37.62 -9.83
CA LEU A 830 -26.92 -36.75 -10.97
C LEU A 830 -27.90 -36.99 -12.11
N GLN A 831 -28.56 -35.93 -12.60
CA GLN A 831 -29.28 -35.96 -13.87
C GLN A 831 -28.31 -35.83 -15.03
N ILE A 832 -28.47 -36.70 -16.01
CA ILE A 832 -27.75 -36.65 -17.29
C ILE A 832 -28.80 -36.58 -18.40
N VAL A 833 -28.72 -35.52 -19.20
CA VAL A 833 -29.63 -35.22 -20.31
C VAL A 833 -28.89 -35.41 -21.62
N VAL A 834 -29.46 -36.24 -22.49
CA VAL A 834 -29.03 -36.40 -23.88
C VAL A 834 -29.90 -35.48 -24.73
N ASN A 835 -29.30 -34.42 -25.26
CA ASN A 835 -30.03 -33.37 -25.98
C ASN A 835 -30.28 -33.67 -27.46
N ASN A 836 -29.52 -34.61 -28.03
CA ASN A 836 -29.68 -35.09 -29.40
C ASN A 836 -29.67 -36.62 -29.37
N ALA A 837 -30.84 -37.23 -29.21
CA ALA A 837 -30.97 -38.68 -29.12
C ALA A 837 -30.82 -39.34 -30.50
N PRO A 838 -30.11 -40.47 -30.61
CA PRO A 838 -30.04 -41.23 -31.86
C PRO A 838 -31.35 -41.99 -32.13
N ASP A 839 -31.53 -42.43 -33.37
CA ASP A 839 -32.60 -43.37 -33.71
C ASP A 839 -32.33 -44.74 -33.05
N PHE A 840 -33.21 -45.14 -32.14
CA PHE A 840 -33.09 -46.39 -31.38
C PHE A 840 -33.55 -47.63 -32.17
N ARG A 841 -34.11 -47.46 -33.39
CA ARG A 841 -34.41 -48.58 -34.29
C ARG A 841 -33.14 -49.34 -34.66
N GLU A 842 -32.00 -48.66 -34.78
CA GLU A 842 -30.72 -49.31 -35.06
C GLU A 842 -30.13 -50.02 -33.81
N PRO A 843 -29.56 -51.24 -33.94
CA PRO A 843 -28.84 -51.87 -32.83
C PRO A 843 -27.54 -51.13 -32.45
N SER A 844 -26.80 -50.64 -33.46
CA SER A 844 -25.49 -50.01 -33.24
C SER A 844 -25.59 -48.73 -32.39
N THR A 845 -26.67 -47.96 -32.53
CA THR A 845 -26.91 -46.74 -31.76
C THR A 845 -27.25 -47.06 -30.29
N ARG A 846 -28.04 -48.11 -30.04
CA ARG A 846 -28.31 -48.63 -28.69
C ARG A 846 -27.03 -49.05 -27.99
N ASP A 847 -26.18 -49.83 -28.65
CA ASP A 847 -24.87 -50.24 -28.11
C ASP A 847 -23.98 -49.03 -27.76
N ARG A 848 -24.01 -47.96 -28.57
CA ARG A 848 -23.28 -46.71 -28.27
C ARG A 848 -23.87 -45.95 -27.08
N ILE A 849 -25.20 -45.93 -26.92
CA ILE A 849 -25.83 -45.33 -25.74
C ILE A 849 -25.51 -46.14 -24.49
N HIS A 850 -25.53 -47.47 -24.57
CA HIS A 850 -25.11 -48.36 -23.48
C HIS A 850 -23.64 -48.14 -23.08
N ALA A 851 -22.74 -47.96 -24.06
CA ALA A 851 -21.34 -47.61 -23.80
C ALA A 851 -21.19 -46.24 -23.10
N MET A 852 -21.88 -45.20 -23.58
CA MET A 852 -21.88 -43.87 -22.95
C MET A 852 -22.41 -43.92 -21.51
N VAL A 853 -23.53 -44.61 -21.27
CA VAL A 853 -24.07 -44.81 -19.92
C VAL A 853 -23.07 -45.58 -19.04
N GLY A 854 -22.36 -46.54 -19.62
CA GLY A 854 -21.24 -47.25 -18.98
C GLY A 854 -20.09 -46.33 -18.57
N ASP A 855 -19.63 -45.42 -19.43
CA ASP A 855 -18.59 -44.43 -19.11
C ASP A 855 -18.99 -43.55 -17.91
N PHE A 856 -20.24 -43.09 -17.88
CA PHE A 856 -20.77 -42.32 -16.76
C PHE A 856 -20.86 -43.16 -15.47
N ALA A 857 -21.43 -44.36 -15.55
CA ALA A 857 -21.69 -45.23 -14.41
C ALA A 857 -20.43 -45.87 -13.81
N THR A 858 -19.36 -46.03 -14.58
CA THR A 858 -18.06 -46.58 -14.12
C THR A 858 -17.03 -45.50 -13.75
N SER A 859 -17.40 -44.22 -13.86
CA SER A 859 -16.56 -43.10 -13.44
C SER A 859 -16.25 -43.12 -11.93
N ARG A 860 -15.15 -42.47 -11.53
CA ARG A 860 -14.66 -42.41 -10.13
C ARG A 860 -15.74 -42.06 -9.10
N HIS A 861 -16.54 -41.03 -9.39
CA HIS A 861 -17.55 -40.44 -8.50
C HIS A 861 -18.95 -41.04 -8.70
N ALA A 862 -19.12 -41.99 -9.63
CA ALA A 862 -20.32 -42.79 -9.75
C ALA A 862 -20.25 -44.04 -8.86
N ILE A 863 -21.41 -44.52 -8.43
CA ILE A 863 -21.50 -45.75 -7.62
C ILE A 863 -21.27 -47.00 -8.47
N GLY A 864 -21.80 -47.05 -9.68
CA GLY A 864 -21.78 -48.22 -10.57
C GLY A 864 -23.05 -48.33 -11.42
N LEU A 865 -23.06 -49.29 -12.36
CA LEU A 865 -24.22 -49.60 -13.22
C LEU A 865 -25.49 -49.97 -12.42
N GLU A 866 -25.34 -50.55 -11.22
CA GLU A 866 -26.44 -50.88 -10.31
C GLU A 866 -27.19 -49.66 -9.76
N SER A 867 -26.59 -48.47 -9.88
CA SER A 867 -27.18 -47.19 -9.45
C SER A 867 -27.88 -46.41 -10.57
N VAL A 868 -27.86 -46.92 -11.80
CA VAL A 868 -28.39 -46.24 -12.99
C VAL A 868 -29.89 -46.46 -13.11
N ASP A 869 -30.62 -45.35 -13.13
CA ASP A 869 -32.06 -45.28 -13.33
C ASP A 869 -32.31 -44.80 -14.77
N PHE A 870 -32.52 -45.75 -15.68
CA PHE A 870 -32.59 -45.51 -17.12
C PHE A 870 -33.68 -46.37 -17.78
N TRP A 871 -34.58 -45.70 -18.51
CA TRP A 871 -35.76 -46.32 -19.12
C TRP A 871 -35.43 -47.43 -20.13
N LEU A 872 -34.30 -47.36 -20.84
CA LEU A 872 -33.94 -48.35 -21.85
C LEU A 872 -33.56 -49.69 -21.23
N PHE A 873 -32.74 -49.67 -20.16
CA PHE A 873 -32.40 -50.88 -19.40
C PHE A 873 -33.65 -51.56 -18.84
N ASP A 874 -34.57 -50.80 -18.25
CA ASP A 874 -35.80 -51.35 -17.69
C ASP A 874 -36.77 -51.85 -18.79
N MET A 875 -36.78 -51.22 -19.98
CA MET A 875 -37.55 -51.69 -21.14
C MET A 875 -36.99 -53.01 -21.71
N GLU A 876 -35.69 -53.04 -22.02
CA GLU A 876 -35.01 -54.24 -22.53
C GLU A 876 -35.18 -55.41 -21.56
N ARG A 877 -35.02 -55.15 -20.26
CA ARG A 877 -35.23 -56.14 -19.21
C ARG A 877 -36.68 -56.61 -19.11
N TYR A 878 -37.67 -55.73 -19.24
CA TYR A 878 -39.08 -56.12 -19.24
C TYR A 878 -39.39 -57.10 -20.37
N TYR A 879 -38.88 -56.84 -21.57
CA TYR A 879 -39.07 -57.75 -22.71
C TYR A 879 -38.29 -59.07 -22.54
N MET A 880 -37.02 -59.02 -22.13
CA MET A 880 -36.16 -60.21 -22.00
C MET A 880 -36.51 -61.09 -20.78
N ASP A 881 -36.56 -60.52 -19.57
CA ASP A 881 -36.72 -61.28 -18.32
C ASP A 881 -38.18 -61.72 -18.08
N GLN A 882 -39.16 -60.84 -18.39
CA GLN A 882 -40.57 -61.09 -18.04
C GLN A 882 -41.40 -61.63 -19.20
N LEU A 883 -41.29 -61.02 -20.39
CA LEU A 883 -42.04 -61.48 -21.57
C LEU A 883 -41.31 -62.57 -22.37
N GLN A 884 -40.02 -62.81 -22.11
CA GLN A 884 -39.17 -63.75 -22.84
C GLN A 884 -39.15 -63.49 -24.36
N MET A 885 -39.20 -62.21 -24.74
CA MET A 885 -39.24 -61.74 -26.12
C MET A 885 -38.04 -60.83 -26.42
N PRO A 886 -37.36 -61.00 -27.58
CA PRO A 886 -36.32 -60.06 -28.01
C PRO A 886 -36.94 -58.72 -28.44
N VAL A 887 -36.19 -57.63 -28.27
CA VAL A 887 -36.58 -56.30 -28.77
C VAL A 887 -36.49 -56.29 -30.30
N ILE A 888 -37.58 -55.92 -30.96
CA ILE A 888 -37.68 -55.90 -32.44
C ILE A 888 -37.33 -54.51 -32.96
N ASP A 889 -36.16 -54.41 -33.59
CA ASP A 889 -35.54 -53.19 -34.15
C ASP A 889 -36.52 -52.27 -34.89
N THR A 890 -37.21 -52.79 -35.91
CA THR A 890 -38.14 -52.01 -36.75
C THR A 890 -39.40 -51.55 -36.02
N ALA A 891 -39.72 -52.16 -34.87
CA ALA A 891 -40.89 -51.85 -34.05
C ALA A 891 -40.52 -51.16 -32.72
N PHE A 892 -39.26 -50.74 -32.54
CA PHE A 892 -38.71 -50.24 -31.28
C PHE A 892 -39.61 -49.21 -30.58
N TYR A 893 -40.01 -48.14 -31.26
CA TYR A 893 -40.85 -47.09 -30.66
C TYR A 893 -42.27 -47.57 -30.32
N GLY A 894 -42.80 -48.58 -31.01
CA GLY A 894 -44.05 -49.25 -30.65
C GLY A 894 -43.91 -50.12 -29.40
N LEU A 895 -42.79 -50.83 -29.25
CA LEU A 895 -42.44 -51.58 -28.03
C LEU A 895 -42.21 -50.62 -26.85
N LEU A 896 -41.56 -49.48 -27.07
CA LEU A 896 -41.41 -48.44 -26.06
C LEU A 896 -42.77 -47.87 -25.62
N GLY A 897 -43.65 -47.53 -26.57
CA GLY A 897 -45.02 -47.09 -26.27
C GLY A 897 -45.80 -48.12 -25.45
N HIS A 898 -45.69 -49.41 -25.79
CA HIS A 898 -46.29 -50.50 -25.01
C HIS A 898 -45.68 -50.62 -23.61
N PHE A 899 -44.35 -50.56 -23.45
CA PHE A 899 -43.68 -50.59 -22.14
C PHE A 899 -44.11 -49.41 -21.25
N LEU A 900 -44.19 -48.19 -21.79
CA LEU A 900 -44.65 -47.02 -21.04
C LEU A 900 -46.11 -47.14 -20.62
N ALA A 901 -46.96 -47.76 -21.46
CA ALA A 901 -48.36 -48.07 -21.14
C ALA A 901 -48.55 -49.29 -20.23
N SER A 902 -47.57 -50.19 -20.13
CA SER A 902 -47.68 -51.44 -19.35
C SER A 902 -47.86 -51.23 -17.84
N LYS A 903 -47.40 -50.08 -17.33
CA LYS A 903 -47.58 -49.63 -15.95
C LYS A 903 -48.48 -48.39 -15.95
N HIS A 904 -49.54 -48.41 -15.14
CA HIS A 904 -50.35 -47.22 -14.93
C HIS A 904 -49.49 -46.10 -14.30
N ASN A 905 -49.46 -44.92 -14.92
CA ASN A 905 -48.62 -43.79 -14.50
C ASN A 905 -47.13 -44.14 -14.34
N ASN A 906 -46.52 -44.73 -15.38
CA ASN A 906 -45.07 -44.99 -15.40
C ASN A 906 -44.25 -43.68 -15.33
N PRO A 907 -43.47 -43.41 -14.26
CA PRO A 907 -42.72 -42.16 -14.11
C PRO A 907 -41.62 -41.99 -15.17
N LEU A 908 -41.08 -43.08 -15.70
CA LEU A 908 -40.06 -43.08 -16.76
C LEU A 908 -40.56 -42.42 -18.07
N ALA A 909 -41.89 -42.29 -18.25
CA ALA A 909 -42.46 -41.56 -19.38
C ALA A 909 -42.09 -40.06 -19.39
N GLU A 910 -41.86 -39.45 -18.22
CA GLU A 910 -41.41 -38.04 -18.12
C GLU A 910 -39.90 -37.87 -18.27
N ASP A 911 -39.13 -38.96 -18.36
CA ASP A 911 -37.70 -38.90 -18.66
C ASP A 911 -37.42 -38.91 -20.18
N LEU A 912 -38.48 -38.93 -20.99
CA LEU A 912 -38.47 -38.90 -22.45
C LEU A 912 -39.03 -37.56 -22.97
N TYR A 913 -38.47 -37.06 -24.05
CA TYR A 913 -38.97 -35.93 -24.82
C TYR A 913 -39.13 -36.35 -26.28
N TRP A 914 -40.35 -36.22 -26.79
CA TRP A 914 -40.78 -36.77 -28.07
C TRP A 914 -40.76 -35.71 -29.18
N GLY A 915 -40.06 -36.03 -30.27
CA GLY A 915 -40.13 -35.33 -31.54
C GLY A 915 -40.79 -36.20 -32.61
N LYS A 916 -40.70 -35.77 -33.87
CA LYS A 916 -41.17 -36.54 -35.04
C LYS A 916 -40.07 -36.67 -36.08
N ASP A 917 -39.93 -37.85 -36.68
CA ASP A 917 -39.01 -38.06 -37.81
C ASP A 917 -39.57 -37.50 -39.13
N GLU A 918 -38.78 -37.54 -40.21
CA GLU A 918 -39.18 -37.04 -41.53
C GLU A 918 -40.45 -37.72 -42.09
N ASN A 919 -40.77 -38.93 -41.60
CA ASN A 919 -41.98 -39.67 -41.97
C ASN A 919 -43.18 -39.37 -41.04
N GLY A 920 -43.02 -38.47 -40.07
CA GLY A 920 -44.03 -38.08 -39.09
C GLY A 920 -44.26 -39.07 -37.96
N THR A 921 -43.40 -40.07 -37.78
CA THR A 921 -43.48 -41.04 -36.68
C THR A 921 -42.90 -40.45 -35.40
N ASP A 922 -43.52 -40.73 -34.26
CA ASP A 922 -43.07 -40.21 -32.97
C ASP A 922 -41.78 -40.93 -32.54
N VAL A 923 -40.71 -40.16 -32.34
CA VAL A 923 -39.38 -40.63 -31.98
C VAL A 923 -38.88 -39.89 -30.74
N VAL A 924 -37.98 -40.51 -29.98
CA VAL A 924 -37.32 -39.84 -28.86
C VAL A 924 -36.29 -38.85 -29.43
N GLU A 925 -36.52 -37.55 -29.23
CA GLU A 925 -35.61 -36.47 -29.65
C GLU A 925 -34.60 -36.15 -28.56
N SER A 926 -35.00 -36.28 -27.29
CA SER A 926 -34.14 -36.14 -26.13
C SER A 926 -34.62 -37.04 -25.01
N PHE A 927 -33.71 -37.44 -24.13
CA PHE A 927 -34.06 -38.18 -22.93
C PHE A 927 -33.11 -37.83 -21.80
N ARG A 928 -33.48 -38.23 -20.59
CA ARG A 928 -32.59 -38.18 -19.44
C ARG A 928 -32.51 -39.53 -18.74
N PHE A 929 -31.43 -39.71 -18.00
CA PHE A 929 -31.25 -40.81 -17.06
C PHE A 929 -30.59 -40.25 -15.81
N VAL A 930 -30.66 -41.01 -14.72
CA VAL A 930 -30.08 -40.62 -13.43
C VAL A 930 -29.07 -41.66 -12.99
N ILE A 931 -27.94 -41.20 -12.44
CA ILE A 931 -26.93 -42.07 -11.83
C ILE A 931 -26.73 -41.72 -10.35
N GLY A 932 -26.35 -42.71 -9.56
CA GLY A 932 -25.96 -42.51 -8.18
C GLY A 932 -24.49 -42.10 -8.06
N MET A 933 -24.22 -41.11 -7.21
CA MET A 933 -22.89 -40.59 -6.91
C MET A 933 -22.41 -40.99 -5.51
N ARG A 934 -21.08 -40.99 -5.36
CA ARG A 934 -20.35 -41.19 -4.10
C ARG A 934 -19.25 -40.15 -3.96
N ASP A 935 -18.75 -40.02 -2.73
CA ASP A 935 -17.56 -39.27 -2.35
C ASP A 935 -17.56 -37.81 -2.84
N ILE A 936 -18.68 -37.09 -2.62
CA ILE A 936 -18.86 -35.65 -2.93
C ILE A 936 -19.03 -34.80 -1.66
N VAL A 937 -18.33 -35.15 -0.57
CA VAL A 937 -18.52 -34.51 0.74
C VAL A 937 -17.85 -33.13 0.79
N THR A 938 -16.63 -33.02 0.28
CA THR A 938 -15.81 -31.81 0.30
C THR A 938 -16.00 -30.93 -0.94
N THR A 939 -15.71 -29.63 -0.85
CA THR A 939 -15.76 -28.71 -1.99
C THR A 939 -14.83 -29.13 -3.15
N MET A 940 -13.66 -29.70 -2.81
CA MET A 940 -12.72 -30.23 -3.82
C MET A 940 -13.30 -31.45 -4.54
N GLU A 941 -13.85 -32.42 -3.81
CA GLU A 941 -14.54 -33.59 -4.39
C GLU A 941 -15.74 -33.20 -5.26
N GLN A 942 -16.57 -32.24 -4.82
CA GLN A 942 -17.71 -31.75 -5.59
C GLN A 942 -17.28 -31.07 -6.90
N THR A 943 -16.20 -30.29 -6.87
CA THR A 943 -15.60 -29.66 -8.06
C THR A 943 -15.02 -30.71 -9.00
N ASP A 944 -14.30 -31.67 -8.44
CA ASP A 944 -13.65 -32.77 -9.15
C ASP A 944 -14.68 -33.71 -9.81
N ALA A 945 -15.82 -33.97 -9.15
CA ALA A 945 -16.99 -34.65 -9.73
C ALA A 945 -17.62 -33.84 -10.86
N THR A 946 -17.92 -32.55 -10.63
CA THR A 946 -18.48 -31.63 -11.64
C THR A 946 -17.66 -31.64 -12.93
N LEU A 947 -16.33 -31.51 -12.82
CA LEU A 947 -15.42 -31.53 -13.95
C LEU A 947 -15.32 -32.92 -14.59
N SER A 948 -15.28 -34.00 -13.80
CA SER A 948 -15.24 -35.38 -14.30
C SER A 948 -16.44 -35.71 -15.20
N PHE A 949 -17.65 -35.33 -14.78
CA PHE A 949 -18.87 -35.63 -15.52
C PHE A 949 -19.01 -34.78 -16.79
N ARG A 950 -18.59 -33.52 -16.75
CA ARG A 950 -18.48 -32.66 -17.94
C ARG A 950 -17.42 -33.15 -18.93
N GLU A 951 -16.30 -33.69 -18.45
CA GLU A 951 -15.28 -34.31 -19.31
C GLU A 951 -15.86 -35.52 -20.04
N ILE A 952 -16.56 -36.42 -19.33
CA ILE A 952 -17.22 -37.59 -19.94
C ILE A 952 -18.28 -37.14 -20.96
N ALA A 953 -19.11 -36.14 -20.64
CA ALA A 953 -20.05 -35.54 -21.59
C ALA A 953 -19.36 -35.02 -22.88
N SER A 954 -18.18 -34.41 -22.74
CA SER A 954 -17.42 -33.89 -23.90
C SER A 954 -16.82 -34.98 -24.82
N ARG A 955 -16.73 -36.23 -24.36
CA ARG A 955 -16.28 -37.38 -25.18
C ARG A 955 -17.36 -37.85 -26.16
N TRP A 956 -18.61 -37.45 -25.96
CA TRP A 956 -19.79 -37.82 -26.74
C TRP A 956 -20.48 -36.59 -27.36
N PRO A 957 -19.75 -35.76 -28.15
CA PRO A 957 -20.22 -34.46 -28.62
C PRO A 957 -21.45 -34.53 -29.52
N GLU A 958 -21.64 -35.63 -30.26
CA GLU A 958 -22.79 -35.82 -31.16
C GLU A 958 -24.14 -35.86 -30.43
N TYR A 959 -24.14 -36.24 -29.15
CA TYR A 959 -25.34 -36.36 -28.32
C TYR A 959 -25.63 -35.08 -27.50
N ASN A 960 -24.70 -34.11 -27.54
CA ASN A 960 -24.76 -32.84 -26.80
C ASN A 960 -25.17 -33.05 -25.32
N VAL A 961 -24.42 -33.89 -24.60
CA VAL A 961 -24.79 -34.33 -23.25
C VAL A 961 -24.67 -33.20 -22.24
N THR A 962 -25.71 -33.00 -21.42
CA THR A 962 -25.77 -32.05 -20.31
C THR A 962 -25.83 -32.81 -18.98
N THR A 963 -25.09 -32.36 -17.97
CA THR A 963 -25.06 -32.97 -16.64
C THR A 963 -25.44 -31.94 -15.59
N PHE A 964 -26.35 -32.27 -14.67
CA PHE A 964 -26.84 -31.31 -13.68
C PHE A 964 -27.23 -31.96 -12.34
N MET A 965 -26.73 -31.39 -11.24
CA MET A 965 -27.34 -31.46 -9.91
C MET A 965 -27.28 -30.06 -9.27
N PRO A 966 -28.22 -29.67 -8.39
CA PRO A 966 -28.26 -28.32 -7.79
C PRO A 966 -26.94 -27.77 -7.22
N LEU A 967 -26.06 -28.60 -6.64
CA LEU A 967 -24.77 -28.13 -6.12
C LEU A 967 -23.79 -27.64 -7.21
N TRP A 968 -23.97 -28.02 -8.49
CA TRP A 968 -23.15 -27.52 -9.61
C TRP A 968 -23.15 -25.99 -9.70
N LEU A 969 -24.24 -25.35 -9.25
CA LEU A 969 -24.37 -23.89 -9.20
C LEU A 969 -23.29 -23.26 -8.32
N PHE A 970 -22.90 -23.91 -7.23
CA PHE A 970 -21.86 -23.45 -6.31
C PHE A 970 -20.46 -23.95 -6.70
N THR A 971 -20.30 -25.14 -7.31
CA THR A 971 -18.97 -25.64 -7.71
C THR A 971 -18.33 -24.81 -8.83
N ASP A 972 -19.13 -24.27 -9.76
CA ASP A 972 -18.66 -23.33 -10.79
C ASP A 972 -18.03 -22.05 -10.18
N GLN A 973 -18.45 -21.66 -8.98
CA GLN A 973 -17.84 -20.53 -8.26
C GLN A 973 -16.40 -20.86 -7.87
N TYR A 974 -16.14 -22.07 -7.37
CA TYR A 974 -14.83 -22.48 -6.85
C TYR A 974 -13.76 -22.48 -7.95
N VAL A 975 -14.09 -23.03 -9.13
CA VAL A 975 -13.20 -23.04 -10.32
C VAL A 975 -12.80 -21.62 -10.75
N LEU A 976 -13.67 -20.63 -10.56
CA LEU A 976 -13.46 -19.25 -11.03
C LEU A 976 -12.92 -18.29 -9.96
N ILE A 977 -13.01 -18.61 -8.66
CA ILE A 977 -12.53 -17.74 -7.57
C ILE A 977 -11.02 -17.45 -7.69
N ILE A 978 -10.16 -18.48 -7.83
CA ILE A 978 -8.71 -18.28 -7.88
C ILE A 978 -8.29 -17.45 -9.11
N PRO A 979 -8.65 -17.84 -10.36
CA PRO A 979 -8.26 -17.08 -11.55
C PRO A 979 -8.72 -15.63 -11.49
N ASN A 980 -9.98 -15.38 -11.09
CA ASN A 980 -10.52 -14.03 -10.97
C ASN A 980 -9.83 -13.23 -9.86
N THR A 981 -9.49 -13.84 -8.73
CA THR A 981 -8.78 -13.16 -7.63
C THR A 981 -7.38 -12.74 -8.07
N VAL A 982 -6.62 -13.66 -8.69
CA VAL A 982 -5.27 -13.36 -9.20
C VAL A 982 -5.33 -12.30 -10.30
N GLN A 983 -6.27 -12.41 -11.25
CA GLN A 983 -6.49 -11.41 -12.28
C GLN A 983 -6.81 -10.03 -11.68
N ASN A 984 -7.71 -9.96 -10.70
CA ASN A 984 -8.07 -8.70 -10.04
C ASN A 984 -6.91 -8.08 -9.28
N ILE A 985 -6.14 -8.87 -8.52
CA ILE A 985 -4.93 -8.38 -7.83
C ILE A 985 -3.95 -7.79 -8.84
N ILE A 986 -3.70 -8.47 -9.96
CA ILE A 986 -2.77 -7.99 -11.00
C ILE A 986 -3.30 -6.69 -11.65
N ILE A 987 -4.57 -6.65 -12.05
CA ILE A 987 -5.17 -5.46 -12.69
C ILE A 987 -5.16 -4.28 -11.72
N ALA A 988 -5.57 -4.49 -10.47
CA ALA A 988 -5.58 -3.45 -9.46
C ALA A 988 -4.16 -2.95 -9.15
N LEU A 989 -3.17 -3.83 -8.93
CA LEU A 989 -1.77 -3.41 -8.74
C LEU A 989 -1.20 -2.64 -9.95
N MET A 990 -1.59 -3.00 -11.18
CA MET A 990 -1.19 -2.25 -12.39
C MET A 990 -1.84 -0.86 -12.47
N VAL A 991 -3.13 -0.75 -12.13
CA VAL A 991 -3.85 0.52 -11.98
C VAL A 991 -3.21 1.37 -10.88
N MET A 992 -2.82 0.74 -9.77
CA MET A 992 -2.13 1.38 -8.66
C MET A 992 -0.77 1.96 -9.05
N ILE A 993 0.05 1.19 -9.77
CA ILE A 993 1.32 1.66 -10.34
C ILE A 993 1.09 2.86 -11.26
N LEU A 994 0.07 2.81 -12.13
CA LEU A 994 -0.24 3.89 -13.06
C LEU A 994 -0.62 5.19 -12.32
N ILE A 995 -1.50 5.11 -11.32
CA ILE A 995 -1.91 6.28 -10.52
C ILE A 995 -0.72 6.84 -9.72
N ALA A 996 0.07 5.97 -9.10
CA ALA A 996 1.27 6.37 -8.35
C ALA A 996 2.32 7.05 -9.25
N LEU A 997 2.49 6.59 -10.49
CA LEU A 997 3.40 7.23 -11.48
C LEU A 997 2.89 8.58 -11.99
N VAL A 998 1.56 8.78 -12.04
CA VAL A 998 0.94 10.04 -12.50
C VAL A 998 0.92 11.12 -11.40
N LEU A 999 0.73 10.71 -10.13
CA LEU A 999 0.50 11.64 -9.01
C LEU A 999 1.71 11.83 -8.08
N ILE A 1000 2.63 10.87 -7.97
CA ILE A 1000 3.85 11.01 -7.14
C ILE A 1000 4.99 11.56 -8.01
N PRO A 1001 5.61 12.72 -7.70
CA PRO A 1001 6.63 13.37 -8.55
C PRO A 1001 7.98 12.64 -8.73
N GLN A 1002 8.09 11.36 -8.35
CA GLN A 1002 9.34 10.60 -8.43
C GLN A 1002 9.06 9.11 -8.74
N PRO A 1003 9.40 8.60 -9.95
CA PRO A 1003 8.98 7.26 -10.38
C PRO A 1003 9.59 6.11 -9.54
N MET A 1004 10.81 6.29 -9.02
CA MET A 1004 11.41 5.31 -8.11
C MET A 1004 10.65 5.16 -6.80
N CYS A 1005 10.05 6.25 -6.31
CA CYS A 1005 9.19 6.23 -5.12
C CYS A 1005 7.86 5.52 -5.42
N SER A 1006 7.26 5.76 -6.59
CA SER A 1006 6.05 5.05 -7.06
C SER A 1006 6.27 3.53 -7.14
N ILE A 1007 7.44 3.07 -7.59
CA ILE A 1007 7.80 1.64 -7.62
C ILE A 1007 7.87 1.06 -6.19
N TRP A 1008 8.47 1.76 -5.24
CA TRP A 1008 8.53 1.29 -3.84
C TRP A 1008 7.16 1.26 -3.16
N VAL A 1009 6.26 2.20 -3.48
CA VAL A 1009 4.84 2.13 -3.05
C VAL A 1009 4.18 0.88 -3.61
N ALA A 1010 4.30 0.62 -4.91
CA ALA A 1010 3.71 -0.56 -5.54
C ALA A 1010 4.24 -1.89 -4.98
N LEU A 1011 5.56 -1.97 -4.71
CA LEU A 1011 6.18 -3.13 -4.05
C LEU A 1011 5.68 -3.30 -2.60
N ALA A 1012 5.44 -2.20 -1.88
CA ALA A 1012 4.84 -2.26 -0.54
C ALA A 1012 3.39 -2.75 -0.59
N CYS A 1013 2.57 -2.27 -1.53
CA CYS A 1013 1.18 -2.72 -1.71
C CYS A 1013 1.14 -4.22 -2.03
N ALA A 1014 1.88 -4.67 -3.06
CA ALA A 1014 1.99 -6.08 -3.42
C ALA A 1014 2.49 -6.97 -2.26
N SER A 1015 3.41 -6.45 -1.42
CA SER A 1015 3.88 -7.12 -0.20
C SER A 1015 2.80 -7.20 0.89
N ILE A 1016 1.97 -6.17 1.06
CA ILE A 1016 0.83 -6.15 1.98
C ILE A 1016 -0.20 -7.18 1.52
N ASP A 1017 -0.62 -7.16 0.26
CA ASP A 1017 -1.66 -8.05 -0.26
C ASP A 1017 -1.23 -9.52 -0.27
N PHE A 1018 0.04 -9.81 -0.61
CA PHE A 1018 0.63 -11.14 -0.45
C PHE A 1018 0.60 -11.61 1.01
N GLY A 1019 0.81 -10.70 1.96
CA GLY A 1019 0.61 -10.96 3.38
C GLY A 1019 -0.85 -11.20 3.75
N VAL A 1020 -1.79 -10.37 3.27
CA VAL A 1020 -3.22 -10.55 3.59
C VAL A 1020 -3.69 -11.94 3.12
N VAL A 1021 -3.36 -12.34 1.90
CA VAL A 1021 -3.71 -13.68 1.36
C VAL A 1021 -3.02 -14.81 2.15
N GLY A 1022 -1.74 -14.65 2.51
CA GLY A 1022 -1.02 -15.66 3.29
C GLY A 1022 -1.51 -15.79 4.73
N TYR A 1023 -1.58 -14.68 5.47
CA TYR A 1023 -1.95 -14.66 6.88
C TYR A 1023 -3.44 -14.86 7.12
N MET A 1024 -4.36 -14.52 6.21
CA MET A 1024 -5.78 -14.86 6.37
C MET A 1024 -5.97 -16.39 6.41
N THR A 1025 -5.23 -17.11 5.55
CA THR A 1025 -5.23 -18.57 5.50
C THR A 1025 -4.68 -19.16 6.80
N LEU A 1026 -3.58 -18.62 7.32
CA LEU A 1026 -3.04 -19.00 8.63
C LEU A 1026 -3.98 -18.65 9.80
N TRP A 1027 -4.88 -17.69 9.63
CA TRP A 1027 -5.93 -17.32 10.58
C TRP A 1027 -7.26 -18.08 10.37
N GLY A 1028 -7.25 -19.10 9.50
CA GLY A 1028 -8.39 -19.98 9.24
C GLY A 1028 -9.52 -19.31 8.46
N VAL A 1029 -9.20 -18.42 7.52
CA VAL A 1029 -10.13 -17.83 6.55
C VAL A 1029 -9.92 -18.51 5.19
N ASN A 1030 -11.01 -18.92 4.54
CA ASN A 1030 -10.98 -19.50 3.19
C ASN A 1030 -10.91 -18.39 2.12
N LEU A 1031 -10.43 -18.74 0.93
CA LEU A 1031 -10.55 -17.91 -0.26
C LEU A 1031 -11.90 -18.18 -0.96
N ASP A 1032 -12.76 -17.17 -0.88
CA ASP A 1032 -14.16 -17.15 -1.29
C ASP A 1032 -14.56 -15.75 -1.83
N ALA A 1033 -15.83 -15.54 -2.19
CA ALA A 1033 -16.29 -14.23 -2.68
C ALA A 1033 -16.22 -13.09 -1.64
N ILE A 1034 -16.22 -13.39 -0.34
CA ILE A 1034 -16.26 -12.39 0.75
C ILE A 1034 -14.84 -11.92 1.06
N SER A 1035 -13.93 -12.86 1.26
CA SER A 1035 -12.50 -12.62 1.36
C SER A 1035 -11.96 -11.92 0.10
N MET A 1036 -12.42 -12.27 -1.12
CA MET A 1036 -12.12 -11.55 -2.37
C MET A 1036 -12.46 -10.04 -2.29
N ILE A 1037 -13.64 -9.67 -1.78
CA ILE A 1037 -13.99 -8.25 -1.52
C ILE A 1037 -12.95 -7.60 -0.62
N THR A 1038 -12.56 -8.27 0.47
CA THR A 1038 -11.60 -7.72 1.44
C THR A 1038 -10.16 -7.67 0.92
N ILE A 1039 -9.80 -8.50 -0.06
CA ILE A 1039 -8.51 -8.42 -0.77
C ILE A 1039 -8.50 -7.21 -1.72
N ILE A 1040 -9.59 -6.97 -2.47
CA ILE A 1040 -9.72 -5.77 -3.33
C ILE A 1040 -9.65 -4.48 -2.49
N MET A 1041 -10.30 -4.48 -1.33
CA MET A 1041 -10.25 -3.41 -0.34
C MET A 1041 -8.86 -3.26 0.30
N SER A 1042 -8.14 -4.37 0.56
CA SER A 1042 -6.74 -4.33 1.02
C SER A 1042 -5.86 -3.53 0.06
N ILE A 1043 -5.99 -3.78 -1.26
CA ILE A 1043 -5.19 -3.09 -2.27
C ILE A 1043 -5.41 -1.57 -2.18
N GLY A 1044 -6.64 -1.11 -1.97
CA GLY A 1044 -6.95 0.32 -1.74
C GLY A 1044 -6.26 0.86 -0.48
N PHE A 1045 -6.63 0.36 0.69
CA PHE A 1045 -6.11 0.85 1.98
C PHE A 1045 -4.60 0.66 2.17
N SER A 1046 -3.98 -0.33 1.52
CA SER A 1046 -2.53 -0.55 1.54
C SER A 1046 -1.75 0.65 0.99
N VAL A 1047 -2.38 1.37 0.05
CA VAL A 1047 -1.80 2.51 -0.63
C VAL A 1047 -1.86 3.74 0.25
N ASP A 1048 -2.89 3.95 1.06
CA ASP A 1048 -3.04 5.15 1.89
C ASP A 1048 -1.79 5.35 2.78
N TYR A 1049 -1.45 4.35 3.59
CA TYR A 1049 -0.27 4.37 4.45
C TYR A 1049 1.03 4.55 3.66
N SER A 1050 1.14 3.85 2.52
CA SER A 1050 2.36 3.79 1.72
C SER A 1050 2.61 5.07 0.92
N ALA A 1051 1.57 5.62 0.30
CA ALA A 1051 1.58 6.80 -0.54
C ALA A 1051 1.68 8.08 0.31
N HIS A 1052 0.99 8.18 1.45
CA HIS A 1052 1.14 9.34 2.34
C HIS A 1052 2.59 9.51 2.82
N ILE A 1053 3.19 8.45 3.39
CA ILE A 1053 4.59 8.49 3.86
C ILE A 1053 5.56 8.78 2.71
N THR A 1054 5.33 8.17 1.54
CA THR A 1054 6.19 8.39 0.37
C THR A 1054 6.06 9.80 -0.19
N TYR A 1055 4.84 10.37 -0.27
CA TYR A 1055 4.62 11.75 -0.69
C TYR A 1055 5.28 12.72 0.30
N GLY A 1056 5.13 12.51 1.62
CA GLY A 1056 5.85 13.28 2.65
C GLY A 1056 7.37 13.22 2.49
N TYR A 1057 7.94 12.03 2.20
CA TYR A 1057 9.36 11.86 1.92
C TYR A 1057 9.80 12.59 0.64
N VAL A 1058 8.99 12.58 -0.42
CA VAL A 1058 9.28 13.28 -1.70
C VAL A 1058 9.20 14.80 -1.54
N VAL A 1059 8.22 15.31 -0.79
CA VAL A 1059 8.02 16.75 -0.53
C VAL A 1059 9.05 17.31 0.45
N SER A 1060 9.57 16.49 1.38
CA SER A 1060 10.57 16.92 2.37
C SER A 1060 11.79 17.59 1.74
N THR A 1061 12.15 18.77 2.28
CA THR A 1061 13.30 19.56 1.84
C THR A 1061 14.61 19.20 2.53
N ALA A 1062 14.64 18.15 3.38
CA ALA A 1062 15.85 17.73 4.08
C ALA A 1062 16.88 17.06 3.14
N ASP A 1063 18.17 17.27 3.41
CA ASP A 1063 19.26 16.83 2.53
C ASP A 1063 19.57 15.32 2.61
N THR A 1064 19.39 14.68 3.77
CA THR A 1064 19.71 13.26 3.95
C THR A 1064 18.46 12.37 3.89
N PRO A 1065 18.52 11.16 3.33
CA PRO A 1065 17.37 10.23 3.31
C PRO A 1065 16.80 9.94 4.70
N SER A 1066 17.64 9.86 5.73
CA SER A 1066 17.21 9.66 7.12
C SER A 1066 16.43 10.85 7.68
N ASP A 1067 16.86 12.08 7.36
CA ASP A 1067 16.16 13.29 7.80
C ASP A 1067 14.85 13.51 7.01
N ARG A 1068 14.79 13.12 5.73
CA ARG A 1068 13.54 13.12 4.95
C ARG A 1068 12.50 12.13 5.51
N VAL A 1069 12.95 10.94 5.94
CA VAL A 1069 12.10 9.99 6.67
C VAL A 1069 11.64 10.56 8.01
N ARG A 1070 12.53 11.23 8.74
CA ARG A 1070 12.21 11.88 10.03
C ARG A 1070 11.14 12.96 9.87
N ASP A 1071 11.27 13.81 8.86
CA ASP A 1071 10.32 14.87 8.50
C ASP A 1071 8.95 14.29 8.12
N ALA A 1072 8.93 13.30 7.21
CA ALA A 1072 7.72 12.59 6.80
C ALA A 1072 6.99 11.92 7.99
N LEU A 1073 7.72 11.19 8.84
CA LEU A 1073 7.14 10.54 10.04
C LEU A 1073 6.64 11.56 11.06
N SER A 1074 7.34 12.68 11.27
CA SER A 1074 6.90 13.73 12.20
C SER A 1074 5.58 14.40 11.77
N ALA A 1075 5.38 14.57 10.46
CA ALA A 1075 4.19 15.20 9.89
C ALA A 1075 2.99 14.24 9.75
N LEU A 1076 3.23 12.98 9.40
CA LEU A 1076 2.20 12.03 8.97
C LEU A 1076 2.06 10.77 9.84
N GLY A 1077 3.06 10.41 10.64
CA GLY A 1077 3.05 9.16 11.42
C GLY A 1077 1.89 9.07 12.44
N TRP A 1078 1.56 10.19 13.11
CA TRP A 1078 0.43 10.23 14.04
C TRP A 1078 -0.94 10.21 13.35
N PRO A 1079 -1.23 11.04 12.32
CA PRO A 1079 -2.46 10.94 11.54
C PRO A 1079 -2.75 9.52 11.01
N LEU A 1080 -1.76 8.86 10.42
CA LEU A 1080 -1.92 7.50 9.89
C LEU A 1080 -2.23 6.46 10.98
N PHE A 1081 -1.64 6.63 12.18
CA PHE A 1081 -1.99 5.80 13.33
C PHE A 1081 -3.43 6.06 13.81
N GLN A 1082 -3.90 7.32 13.78
CA GLN A 1082 -5.29 7.67 14.09
C GLN A 1082 -6.27 7.09 13.06
N GLY A 1083 -5.92 7.16 11.77
CA GLY A 1083 -6.66 6.54 10.66
C GLY A 1083 -6.81 5.03 10.85
N ALA A 1084 -5.70 4.30 10.92
CA ALA A 1084 -5.69 2.85 11.11
C ALA A 1084 -6.48 2.41 12.35
N LEU A 1085 -6.30 3.08 13.49
CA LEU A 1085 -7.05 2.76 14.71
C LEU A 1085 -8.54 3.09 14.58
N SER A 1086 -8.92 4.15 13.85
CA SER A 1086 -10.33 4.43 13.54
C SER A 1086 -10.95 3.31 12.70
N THR A 1087 -10.26 2.81 11.66
CA THR A 1087 -10.77 1.69 10.85
C THR A 1087 -10.96 0.43 11.67
N ILE A 1088 -10.01 0.09 12.55
CA ILE A 1088 -10.13 -1.05 13.47
C ILE A 1088 -11.31 -0.86 14.43
N ILE A 1089 -11.50 0.34 15.01
CA ILE A 1089 -12.65 0.66 15.89
C ILE A 1089 -13.98 0.60 15.12
N ALA A 1090 -14.01 0.96 13.84
CA ALA A 1090 -15.21 0.89 13.02
C ALA A 1090 -15.69 -0.55 12.82
N VAL A 1091 -14.76 -1.49 12.56
CA VAL A 1091 -15.09 -2.90 12.29
C VAL A 1091 -15.09 -3.80 13.52
N ILE A 1092 -14.57 -3.38 14.68
CA ILE A 1092 -14.52 -4.24 15.88
C ILE A 1092 -15.90 -4.70 16.35
N VAL A 1093 -16.95 -3.93 16.08
CA VAL A 1093 -18.35 -4.32 16.41
C VAL A 1093 -18.83 -5.53 15.60
N LEU A 1094 -18.19 -5.85 14.48
CA LEU A 1094 -18.50 -7.02 13.66
C LEU A 1094 -17.96 -8.33 14.27
N ALA A 1095 -16.94 -8.26 15.12
CA ALA A 1095 -16.32 -9.41 15.76
C ALA A 1095 -17.27 -10.15 16.73
N ASP A 1096 -18.27 -9.43 17.25
CA ASP A 1096 -19.32 -9.94 18.14
C ASP A 1096 -20.49 -10.60 17.38
N ILE A 1097 -20.56 -10.45 16.05
CA ILE A 1097 -21.61 -11.08 15.26
C ILE A 1097 -21.26 -12.57 15.07
N PRO A 1098 -22.09 -13.53 15.51
CA PRO A 1098 -21.82 -14.95 15.41
C PRO A 1098 -22.13 -15.48 14.00
N ALA A 1099 -21.52 -14.88 12.97
CA ALA A 1099 -21.71 -15.23 11.56
C ALA A 1099 -20.37 -15.26 10.84
N TYR A 1100 -20.11 -16.32 10.07
CA TYR A 1100 -18.84 -16.50 9.37
C TYR A 1100 -18.49 -15.29 8.50
N MET A 1101 -19.45 -14.79 7.71
CA MET A 1101 -19.26 -13.65 6.81
C MET A 1101 -18.69 -12.43 7.53
N MET A 1102 -19.26 -12.08 8.70
CA MET A 1102 -18.89 -10.89 9.47
C MET A 1102 -17.57 -11.07 10.21
N VAL A 1103 -17.30 -12.26 10.76
CA VAL A 1103 -16.03 -12.59 11.42
C VAL A 1103 -14.88 -12.63 10.42
N THR A 1104 -15.11 -13.19 9.23
CA THR A 1104 -14.15 -13.17 8.12
C THR A 1104 -13.82 -11.74 7.72
N PHE A 1105 -14.85 -10.90 7.53
CA PHE A 1105 -14.67 -9.49 7.20
C PHE A 1105 -13.87 -8.73 8.27
N PHE A 1106 -14.21 -8.91 9.55
CA PHE A 1106 -13.46 -8.33 10.67
C PHE A 1106 -11.98 -8.77 10.65
N LYS A 1107 -11.71 -10.08 10.54
CA LYS A 1107 -10.35 -10.63 10.53
C LYS A 1107 -9.52 -10.05 9.39
N THR A 1108 -10.03 -10.05 8.16
CA THR A 1108 -9.27 -9.63 6.98
C THR A 1108 -9.09 -8.10 6.92
N VAL A 1109 -10.08 -7.30 7.33
CA VAL A 1109 -9.90 -5.84 7.49
C VAL A 1109 -8.83 -5.54 8.54
N VAL A 1110 -8.92 -6.12 9.74
CA VAL A 1110 -7.93 -5.89 10.81
C VAL A 1110 -6.54 -6.33 10.38
N LEU A 1111 -6.43 -7.45 9.65
CA LEU A 1111 -5.17 -7.92 9.07
C LEU A 1111 -4.60 -6.90 8.06
N ALA A 1112 -5.40 -6.49 7.06
CA ALA A 1112 -4.98 -5.55 6.02
C ALA A 1112 -4.52 -4.19 6.61
N ILE A 1113 -5.30 -3.63 7.54
CA ILE A 1113 -4.97 -2.36 8.21
C ILE A 1113 -3.72 -2.50 9.09
N SER A 1114 -3.57 -3.61 9.81
CA SER A 1114 -2.37 -3.84 10.65
C SER A 1114 -1.11 -4.02 9.82
N LEU A 1115 -1.20 -4.75 8.69
CA LEU A 1115 -0.08 -4.93 7.76
C LEU A 1115 0.24 -3.64 7.00
N GLY A 1116 -0.77 -2.87 6.58
CA GLY A 1116 -0.60 -1.56 5.95
C GLY A 1116 0.09 -0.54 6.87
N LEU A 1117 -0.36 -0.44 8.12
CA LEU A 1117 0.27 0.41 9.14
C LEU A 1117 1.72 -0.01 9.41
N LEU A 1118 2.00 -1.32 9.49
CA LEU A 1118 3.35 -1.86 9.67
C LEU A 1118 4.26 -1.51 8.49
N HIS A 1119 3.79 -1.65 7.25
CA HIS A 1119 4.57 -1.27 6.07
C HIS A 1119 4.80 0.24 6.02
N GLY A 1120 3.76 1.06 6.23
CA GLY A 1120 3.84 2.52 6.18
C GLY A 1120 4.75 3.12 7.26
N LEU A 1121 4.72 2.60 8.50
CA LEU A 1121 5.51 3.17 9.61
C LEU A 1121 6.89 2.52 9.82
N VAL A 1122 7.10 1.26 9.39
CA VAL A 1122 8.36 0.53 9.62
C VAL A 1122 9.08 0.20 8.32
N PHE A 1123 8.50 -0.66 7.47
CA PHE A 1123 9.25 -1.25 6.36
C PHE A 1123 9.56 -0.24 5.24
N LEU A 1124 8.54 0.49 4.76
CA LEU A 1124 8.69 1.45 3.67
C LEU A 1124 9.63 2.62 4.02
N PRO A 1125 9.58 3.26 5.22
CA PRO A 1125 10.58 4.23 5.65
C PRO A 1125 12.02 3.71 5.59
N VAL A 1126 12.24 2.46 6.02
CA VAL A 1126 13.58 1.83 5.98
C VAL A 1126 14.02 1.61 4.53
N LEU A 1127 13.15 1.05 3.67
CA LEU A 1127 13.42 0.82 2.25
C LEU A 1127 13.72 2.14 1.50
N LEU A 1128 12.91 3.18 1.70
CA LEU A 1128 13.15 4.52 1.15
C LEU A 1128 14.51 5.09 1.61
N SER A 1129 14.87 4.94 2.89
CA SER A 1129 16.16 5.41 3.42
C SER A 1129 17.40 4.72 2.82
N LEU A 1130 17.25 3.46 2.39
CA LEU A 1130 18.34 2.63 1.88
C LEU A 1130 18.52 2.78 0.36
N PHE A 1131 17.40 2.70 -0.38
CA PHE A 1131 17.39 2.54 -1.84
C PHE A 1131 17.08 3.82 -2.61
N VAL A 1132 16.36 4.79 -2.02
CA VAL A 1132 16.09 6.07 -2.68
C VAL A 1132 17.13 7.10 -2.26
N ARG A 1133 18.00 7.48 -3.21
CA ARG A 1133 19.04 8.49 -3.01
C ARG A 1133 18.90 9.60 -4.05
N GLY A 1134 18.89 10.86 -3.58
CA GLY A 1134 18.92 12.06 -4.41
C GLY A 1134 17.76 13.01 -4.15
N CYS A 1135 18.05 14.32 -4.19
CA CYS A 1135 17.04 15.36 -4.02
C CYS A 1135 16.25 15.58 -5.31
N CYS A 1136 14.97 15.19 -5.32
CA CYS A 1136 13.98 15.87 -6.17
C CYS A 1136 13.49 17.10 -5.41
N ILE A 1137 14.19 18.24 -5.56
CA ILE A 1137 13.71 19.51 -5.04
C ILE A 1137 12.47 19.91 -5.85
N MET A 1138 11.29 19.74 -5.26
CA MET A 1138 10.10 20.41 -5.75
C MET A 1138 10.34 21.92 -5.61
N THR A 1139 10.46 22.63 -6.74
CA THR A 1139 10.69 24.08 -6.72
C THR A 1139 9.39 24.79 -6.34
N VAL A 1140 9.14 24.91 -5.03
CA VAL A 1140 8.10 25.79 -4.48
C VAL A 1140 8.48 27.24 -4.82
N ASP A 1141 7.59 27.95 -5.53
CA ASP A 1141 7.78 29.37 -5.88
C ASP A 1141 7.67 30.26 -4.63
N HIS A 1142 8.69 30.27 -3.77
CA HIS A 1142 8.78 31.18 -2.61
C HIS A 1142 8.68 32.66 -3.02
N ASP A 1143 9.11 32.99 -4.25
CA ASP A 1143 9.06 34.31 -4.89
C ASP A 1143 7.66 34.96 -4.90
N LYS A 1144 6.56 34.22 -4.71
CA LYS A 1144 5.21 34.81 -4.59
C LYS A 1144 4.76 35.12 -3.17
N LYS A 1145 5.22 34.39 -2.14
CA LYS A 1145 4.84 34.69 -0.73
C LYS A 1145 5.63 35.87 -0.17
N GLU A 1146 6.87 36.07 -0.59
CA GLU A 1146 7.65 37.26 -0.19
C GLU A 1146 7.19 38.53 -0.92
N LYS A 1147 6.89 38.47 -2.23
CA LYS A 1147 6.40 39.65 -2.97
C LYS A 1147 5.04 40.18 -2.47
N SER A 1148 4.14 39.33 -1.96
CA SER A 1148 2.92 39.81 -1.28
C SER A 1148 3.18 40.40 0.11
N ARG A 1149 4.29 40.06 0.77
CA ARG A 1149 4.70 40.67 2.06
C ARG A 1149 5.35 42.05 1.86
N GLU A 1150 6.17 42.24 0.83
CA GLU A 1150 6.77 43.55 0.55
C GLU A 1150 5.72 44.61 0.19
N VAL A 1151 4.76 44.28 -0.69
CA VAL A 1151 3.70 45.23 -1.10
C VAL A 1151 2.87 45.72 0.11
N TYR A 1152 2.52 44.82 1.04
CA TYR A 1152 1.72 45.18 2.22
C TYR A 1152 2.48 46.01 3.28
N VAL A 1153 3.81 45.94 3.30
CA VAL A 1153 4.66 46.73 4.22
C VAL A 1153 4.98 48.10 3.61
N ILE A 1154 5.21 48.16 2.30
CA ILE A 1154 5.55 49.41 1.60
C ILE A 1154 4.34 50.36 1.53
N GLU A 1155 3.11 49.87 1.31
CA GLU A 1155 1.91 50.73 1.26
C GLU A 1155 1.56 51.44 2.58
N LYS A 1156 2.01 50.93 3.74
CA LYS A 1156 1.83 51.60 5.05
C LYS A 1156 3.05 52.37 5.55
N GLY A 1157 4.20 52.24 4.89
CA GLY A 1157 5.43 52.98 5.23
C GLY A 1157 5.50 54.41 4.69
N MET A 1158 4.68 54.76 3.69
CA MET A 1158 4.69 56.07 3.04
C MET A 1158 3.30 56.72 3.00
N ARG A 1159 2.89 57.36 4.12
CA ARG A 1159 1.90 58.47 4.17
C ARG A 1159 1.71 58.99 5.61
N ILE A 1160 2.66 59.77 6.12
CA ILE A 1160 2.38 60.80 7.15
C ILE A 1160 3.24 62.04 6.87
N SER A 1161 2.69 62.96 6.09
CA SER A 1161 2.95 64.39 6.24
C SER A 1161 1.61 65.12 6.10
N ASP A 1162 1.51 66.26 6.78
CA ASP A 1162 0.52 67.32 6.61
C ASP A 1162 -0.86 67.27 7.32
N VAL A 1163 -1.03 68.30 8.18
CA VAL A 1163 -2.24 69.14 8.36
C VAL A 1163 -3.28 68.80 9.46
N SER A 1164 -2.95 69.28 10.66
CA SER A 1164 -3.68 70.32 11.44
C SER A 1164 -4.93 70.05 12.31
N SER A 1165 -4.83 70.59 13.53
CA SER A 1165 -5.77 71.51 14.22
C SER A 1165 -6.81 70.99 15.24
N SER A 1166 -6.99 71.80 16.29
CA SER A 1166 -7.95 71.71 17.42
C SER A 1166 -7.82 70.48 18.33
N THR A 1167 -7.97 70.50 19.66
CA THR A 1167 -8.20 71.51 20.74
C THR A 1167 -7.97 70.73 22.05
N GLY A 1168 -7.50 71.25 23.19
CA GLY A 1168 -7.05 72.57 23.65
C GLY A 1168 -6.92 72.52 25.19
N TYR A 1169 -6.22 73.47 25.82
CA TYR A 1169 -6.06 73.63 27.30
C TYR A 1169 -5.38 72.43 28.03
N GLU A 1170 -4.54 72.57 29.05
CA GLU A 1170 -4.35 73.67 30.02
C GLU A 1170 -2.91 73.64 30.61
N THR A 1171 -2.46 74.79 31.17
CA THR A 1171 -1.37 75.02 32.17
C THR A 1171 -0.38 73.89 32.56
N GLY A 1172 0.94 74.12 32.71
CA GLY A 1172 1.77 75.33 32.63
C GLY A 1172 3.17 75.10 33.27
N SER A 1173 4.10 76.07 33.16
CA SER A 1173 5.29 76.36 34.02
C SER A 1173 6.18 75.22 34.59
N SER A 1174 7.52 75.30 34.73
CA SER A 1174 8.62 76.22 34.35
C SER A 1174 9.92 75.74 35.06
N VAL A 1175 11.11 76.30 34.77
CA VAL A 1175 12.37 76.22 35.59
C VAL A 1175 13.01 74.80 35.66
N THR A 1176 14.07 74.44 34.92
CA THR A 1176 15.52 74.83 34.95
C THR A 1176 16.38 74.37 36.13
N THR A 1177 17.60 73.93 35.81
CA THR A 1177 18.88 73.93 36.58
C THR A 1177 19.48 72.62 37.17
N SER A 1178 20.75 72.41 36.79
CA SER A 1178 21.91 71.87 37.54
C SER A 1178 22.01 70.41 38.04
N SER A 1179 23.23 69.89 37.86
CA SER A 1179 23.86 68.63 38.31
C SER A 1179 24.74 68.87 39.56
N PRO A 1180 25.70 68.00 39.97
CA PRO A 1180 25.87 66.53 39.94
C PRO A 1180 26.18 65.95 41.37
N ILE A 1181 26.86 64.79 41.47
CA ILE A 1181 27.45 64.14 42.68
C ILE A 1181 26.39 63.39 43.53
N GLY A 1182 26.61 62.18 44.06
CA GLY A 1182 27.73 61.22 43.96
C GLY A 1182 27.68 60.19 45.11
N SER A 1183 28.64 59.25 45.12
CA SER A 1183 28.92 58.21 46.14
C SER A 1183 28.28 56.82 45.98
N ALA A 1184 29.14 55.81 46.19
CA ALA A 1184 28.82 54.41 46.45
C ALA A 1184 29.31 54.06 47.86
N PRO A 1185 28.89 52.91 48.41
CA PRO A 1185 29.82 52.11 49.21
C PRO A 1185 29.98 50.68 48.65
N ARG A 1186 30.67 49.83 49.41
CA ARG A 1186 31.61 48.81 48.92
C ARG A 1186 31.72 47.64 49.93
N PHE A 1187 32.30 46.51 49.53
CA PHE A 1187 32.74 45.38 50.37
C PHE A 1187 31.61 44.48 50.96
N GLU A 1188 31.84 43.20 51.33
CA GLU A 1188 33.12 42.47 51.52
C GLU A 1188 33.04 40.96 51.21
N PHE A 1189 34.21 40.29 51.19
CA PHE A 1189 34.41 38.83 51.04
C PHE A 1189 34.40 38.11 52.40
N VAL A 1190 34.09 36.80 52.41
CA VAL A 1190 34.81 35.81 53.22
C VAL A 1190 35.00 34.54 52.38
N ASP A 1191 36.17 33.92 52.54
CA ASP A 1191 36.67 32.73 51.85
C ASP A 1191 36.86 31.61 52.88
N ASP A 1192 36.66 30.34 52.51
CA ASP A 1192 37.18 29.21 53.30
C ASP A 1192 37.34 27.93 52.46
N SER A 1193 38.40 27.18 52.75
CA SER A 1193 39.01 26.15 51.88
C SER A 1193 39.20 24.83 52.69
N PRO A 1194 40.10 23.85 52.40
CA PRO A 1194 41.00 23.60 51.24
C PRO A 1194 41.09 22.09 50.80
N ILE A 1195 42.17 21.76 50.05
CA ILE A 1195 42.84 20.44 49.83
C ILE A 1195 42.34 19.53 48.67
N VAL A 1196 43.17 18.83 47.87
CA VAL A 1196 44.44 19.20 47.16
C VAL A 1196 44.83 18.16 46.06
N HIS A 1197 45.50 18.63 44.99
CA HIS A 1197 46.37 17.93 43.99
C HIS A 1197 46.01 16.62 43.20
N ASN A 1198 46.07 16.80 41.86
CA ASN A 1198 46.85 16.05 40.83
C ASN A 1198 46.56 14.59 40.38
N ARG A 1199 46.55 14.49 39.03
CA ARG A 1199 47.16 13.46 38.15
C ARG A 1199 46.53 12.06 37.98
N SER A 1200 46.09 11.85 36.73
CA SER A 1200 46.56 10.82 35.77
C SER A 1200 45.77 9.51 35.53
N ARG A 1201 45.52 9.28 34.23
CA ARG A 1201 45.45 8.03 33.43
C ARG A 1201 45.27 6.67 34.14
N SER A 1202 44.26 5.93 33.70
CA SER A 1202 44.40 4.57 33.07
C SER A 1202 43.04 4.23 32.39
N VAL A 1203 42.96 3.85 31.12
CA VAL A 1203 43.43 2.62 30.43
C VAL A 1203 42.62 1.38 30.79
N ILE A 1204 41.83 0.88 29.82
CA ILE A 1204 41.51 -0.55 29.70
C ILE A 1204 42.47 -1.14 28.65
N LYS A 1205 42.97 -2.34 28.94
CA LYS A 1205 44.06 -3.02 28.23
C LYS A 1205 43.58 -3.76 26.98
N SER A 1206 44.46 -3.87 25.99
CA SER A 1206 44.65 -5.09 25.21
C SER A 1206 46.00 -5.71 25.62
N PRO A 1207 46.13 -7.04 25.75
CA PRO A 1207 47.36 -7.67 26.24
C PRO A 1207 48.40 -7.87 25.12
N GLU A 1208 49.67 -7.71 25.47
CA GLU A 1208 50.79 -8.35 24.75
C GLU A 1208 51.08 -9.69 25.44
N HIS A 1209 51.24 -10.78 24.67
CA HIS A 1209 52.53 -11.47 24.51
C HIS A 1209 52.44 -12.87 23.86
N ILE A 1210 53.53 -13.19 23.17
CA ILE A 1210 54.05 -14.52 22.76
C ILE A 1210 53.46 -15.14 21.49
N ASP A 1211 54.41 -15.52 20.61
CA ASP A 1211 54.37 -16.14 19.27
C ASP A 1211 53.75 -15.36 18.10
#